data_AF-A0A1B8EHE8-F1
#
_entry.id   AF-A0A1B8EHE8-F1
#
_cell.length_a   1.000
_cell.length_b   1.000
_cell.length_c   1.000
_cell.angle_alpha   90.00
_cell.angle_beta   90.00
_cell.angle_gamma   90.00
#
_symmetry.space_group_name_H-M   'P 1'
#
loop_
_entity.id
_entity.type
_entity.pdbx_description
1 polymer ?
#
loop_
_entity_poly.entity_id
_entity_poly.type
_entity_poly.pdbx_seq_one_letter_code
_entity_poly.pdbx_strand_id
1 'polypeptide(L)'
;MQHLLTRKRSGCLTCRSKKVKCDEQRSACGRCRRLALKCEWATASQSRGRDKARSKPRPTPKKILPNVHYADLDIDVNYSRGTTSGEIHDDAGLPAERILAVNGTTGIEEFITYSGTNTAAAGDDWYHELGFSPDFLDIGNFTAQANLDESPSESSTGPLLPLQVDANGKSSLGAYDEQRPTVQYLLPAPWLATLASPLNIFSPGLSTQNIVLSPSFAQTAAETQALHYYKTHFPTIMVTKNLRWSTHMVMLRHGSQTPMVMHLLIAASLMNLGASQHYDADICSAAREHSRAGVYLLIEAMNSSAEPDYLNVLTAFFFLYKYMAEQKNTNPDAMIQFSQAVCEYVKKYNLDALCAKSVLSCVSSTEVTARVCLPRDKQECLARLIVWIFYEDVAAGVRGLGGLLASHLCAEPEQTNEIYQCSTTNLESAWGPDYPESEIVDDIENGPILKLLCEVMMLYTEVNEVCRSSILVGDSDRIEAKILKLEERSRFLFRLTTITTQPRSRLMINADYMVSNFYALRIYKFRCFHCDGVFAITPPEVQSSLTAILQIAQRSFSVKQQSQMIGRFQWPLFIAGIETSDGIHKEWIRTKLKKTRLSCAFKRILEIQDKTGRRVSMPLVRQIMCGEGAALTGGEHQLLPSTMADGSR
;
A
#
# COMPACT_ATOMS: atom_id res chain seq x y z
N MET A 1 26.62 10.89 -31.97
CA MET A 1 27.61 10.36 -31.00
C MET A 1 28.02 11.47 -30.05
N GLN A 2 28.06 11.22 -28.74
CA GLN A 2 28.78 12.05 -27.76
C GLN A 2 29.44 11.10 -26.73
N HIS A 3 30.72 11.30 -26.41
CA HIS A 3 31.47 10.36 -25.58
C HIS A 3 31.27 10.59 -24.08
N LEU A 4 31.06 9.49 -23.35
CA LEU A 4 31.09 9.44 -21.88
C LEU A 4 32.45 9.92 -21.35
N LEU A 5 32.46 10.94 -20.49
CA LEU A 5 33.66 11.47 -19.87
C LEU A 5 33.91 10.86 -18.48
N THR A 6 34.46 9.65 -18.45
CA THR A 6 35.06 9.10 -17.23
C THR A 6 36.21 9.99 -16.74
N ARG A 7 36.20 10.38 -15.46
CA ARG A 7 37.26 11.20 -14.84
C ARG A 7 38.56 10.39 -14.75
N LYS A 8 39.46 10.54 -15.73
CA LYS A 8 40.83 10.02 -15.63
C LYS A 8 41.56 10.70 -14.46
N ARG A 9 42.38 9.92 -13.73
CA ARG A 9 43.13 10.38 -12.53
C ARG A 9 44.36 11.25 -12.87
N SER A 10 44.63 11.48 -14.15
CA SER A 10 45.88 11.97 -14.73
C SER A 10 46.04 13.50 -14.83
N GLY A 11 44.98 14.29 -14.62
CA GLY A 11 45.07 15.76 -14.69
C GLY A 11 46.05 16.40 -13.68
N CYS A 12 46.59 17.57 -14.02
CA CYS A 12 47.51 18.31 -13.15
C CYS A 12 46.85 18.74 -11.82
N LEU A 13 47.65 18.96 -10.78
CA LEU A 13 47.17 19.27 -9.43
C LEU A 13 46.35 20.57 -9.40
N THR A 14 46.77 21.58 -10.16
CA THR A 14 46.10 22.89 -10.27
C THR A 14 44.70 22.81 -10.89
N CYS A 15 44.48 21.91 -11.86
CA CYS A 15 43.15 21.67 -12.44
C CYS A 15 42.31 20.76 -11.52
N ARG A 16 42.93 19.78 -10.86
CA ARG A 16 42.25 18.86 -9.92
C ARG A 16 41.72 19.59 -8.69
N SER A 17 42.50 20.48 -8.08
CA SER A 17 42.06 21.27 -6.91
C SER A 17 40.89 22.18 -7.26
N LYS A 18 40.92 22.83 -8.43
CA LYS A 18 39.80 23.62 -8.98
C LYS A 18 38.69 22.78 -9.63
N LYS A 19 38.68 21.45 -9.46
CA LYS A 19 37.65 20.49 -9.93
C LYS A 19 37.31 20.55 -11.43
N VAL A 20 38.24 20.98 -12.29
CA VAL A 20 38.02 21.28 -13.71
C VAL A 20 38.77 20.32 -14.65
N LYS A 21 38.26 20.16 -15.88
CA LYS A 21 38.90 19.35 -16.92
C LYS A 21 40.30 19.89 -17.24
N CYS A 22 41.26 18.97 -17.33
CA CYS A 22 42.63 19.22 -17.77
C CYS A 22 42.80 18.64 -19.19
N ASP A 23 43.63 19.30 -20.00
CA ASP A 23 44.07 18.84 -21.33
C ASP A 23 45.39 18.04 -21.29
N GLU A 24 45.94 17.85 -20.09
CA GLU A 24 47.05 16.96 -19.73
C GLU A 24 48.41 17.20 -20.43
N GLN A 25 48.55 18.26 -21.22
CA GLN A 25 49.82 18.65 -21.84
C GLN A 25 50.91 19.00 -20.81
N ARG A 26 52.13 18.52 -21.04
CA ARG A 26 53.35 18.86 -20.30
C ARG A 26 54.26 19.74 -21.19
N SER A 27 55.07 20.65 -20.66
CA SER A 27 55.33 20.99 -19.26
C SER A 27 54.15 21.65 -18.53
N ALA A 28 53.37 22.49 -19.20
CA ALA A 28 52.21 23.18 -18.64
C ALA A 28 50.96 23.03 -19.53
N CYS A 29 49.85 22.60 -18.92
CA CYS A 29 48.58 22.37 -19.62
C CYS A 29 47.97 23.69 -20.14
N GLY A 30 47.25 23.62 -21.26
CA GLY A 30 46.68 24.77 -21.97
C GLY A 30 45.76 25.62 -21.10
N ARG A 31 44.98 25.02 -20.18
CA ARG A 31 44.20 25.81 -19.21
C ARG A 31 45.07 26.62 -18.26
N CYS A 32 46.11 26.03 -17.69
CA CYS A 32 47.01 26.75 -16.78
C CYS A 32 47.80 27.83 -17.53
N ARG A 33 48.30 27.53 -18.73
CA ARG A 33 49.02 28.45 -19.60
C ARG A 33 48.18 29.69 -19.95
N ARG A 34 46.94 29.50 -20.43
CA ARG A 34 46.01 30.58 -20.79
C ARG A 34 45.57 31.46 -19.60
N LEU A 35 45.63 30.94 -18.38
CA LEU A 35 45.22 31.63 -17.17
C LEU A 35 46.41 32.07 -16.29
N ALA A 36 47.65 32.01 -16.80
CA ALA A 36 48.89 32.29 -16.07
C ALA A 36 49.03 31.55 -14.72
N LEU A 37 48.39 30.39 -14.57
CA LEU A 37 48.42 29.60 -13.32
C LEU A 37 49.62 28.66 -13.30
N LYS A 38 50.32 28.59 -12.16
CA LYS A 38 51.37 27.59 -11.90
C LYS A 38 50.81 26.17 -12.13
N CYS A 39 51.40 25.42 -13.05
CA CYS A 39 50.92 24.11 -13.46
C CYS A 39 51.74 23.00 -12.77
N GLU A 40 51.22 22.45 -11.68
CA GLU A 40 51.95 21.46 -10.88
C GLU A 40 51.50 20.02 -11.17
N TRP A 41 52.47 19.11 -11.22
CA TRP A 41 52.30 17.70 -11.53
C TRP A 41 52.86 16.87 -10.38
N ALA A 42 52.08 15.89 -9.90
CA ALA A 42 52.53 15.00 -8.82
C ALA A 42 53.76 14.18 -9.25
N THR A 43 54.80 14.20 -8.44
CA THR A 43 56.00 13.37 -8.62
C THR A 43 55.78 11.98 -8.02
N ALA A 44 56.54 10.99 -8.50
CA ALA A 44 56.34 9.58 -8.12
C ALA A 44 56.58 9.29 -6.62
N SER A 45 57.27 10.17 -5.90
CA SER A 45 57.48 10.08 -4.44
C SER A 45 56.27 10.55 -3.61
N GLN A 46 55.37 11.37 -4.17
CA GLN A 46 54.24 11.96 -3.44
C GLN A 46 53.00 11.06 -3.36
N SER A 47 53.01 9.88 -3.99
CA SER A 47 51.84 8.99 -4.11
C SER A 47 51.83 7.77 -3.18
N ARG A 48 52.85 7.58 -2.34
CA ARG A 48 53.05 6.36 -1.51
C ARG A 48 53.18 6.60 0.01
N GLY A 49 52.91 7.82 0.50
CA GLY A 49 53.32 8.26 1.84
C GLY A 49 52.20 8.66 2.81
N ARG A 50 51.02 8.02 2.78
CA ARG A 50 49.92 8.39 3.71
C ARG A 50 49.14 7.27 4.40
N ASP A 51 49.48 6.01 4.13
CA ASP A 51 49.00 4.89 4.93
C ASP A 51 50.01 4.59 6.06
N LYS A 52 49.49 4.33 7.26
CA LYS A 52 50.24 4.10 8.54
C LYS A 52 50.97 5.33 9.13
N ALA A 53 50.24 6.16 9.90
CA ALA A 53 50.85 6.94 10.98
C ALA A 53 49.88 7.32 12.14
N ARG A 54 50.04 6.59 13.26
CA ARG A 54 49.90 7.06 14.66
C ARG A 54 48.54 7.55 15.20
N SER A 55 47.97 6.72 16.08
CA SER A 55 46.96 7.10 17.08
C SER A 55 47.53 8.02 18.18
N LYS A 56 46.69 8.96 18.65
CA LYS A 56 46.70 9.55 20.01
C LYS A 56 45.29 10.08 20.32
N PRO A 57 44.81 10.03 21.59
CA PRO A 57 43.46 10.49 21.95
C PRO A 57 43.35 12.03 22.03
N ARG A 58 42.12 12.55 21.93
CA ARG A 58 41.71 13.94 22.20
C ARG A 58 40.34 13.96 22.91
N PRO A 59 39.89 15.09 23.51
CA PRO A 59 38.96 15.06 24.63
C PRO A 59 37.48 14.97 24.23
N THR A 60 36.65 14.68 25.23
CA THR A 60 35.19 14.67 25.15
C THR A 60 34.61 16.06 24.83
N PRO A 61 33.87 16.23 23.72
CA PRO A 61 33.12 17.45 23.45
C PRO A 61 31.79 17.45 24.21
N LYS A 62 31.34 18.63 24.68
CA LYS A 62 30.02 18.80 25.28
C LYS A 62 28.92 18.58 24.23
N LYS A 63 27.74 18.10 24.65
CA LYS A 63 26.55 17.99 23.78
C LYS A 63 26.18 19.37 23.23
N ILE A 64 26.25 19.52 21.91
CA ILE A 64 25.68 20.65 21.16
C ILE A 64 24.59 20.02 20.27
N LEU A 65 23.36 20.53 20.37
CA LEU A 65 22.25 20.11 19.52
C LEU A 65 22.51 20.59 18.08
N PRO A 66 22.34 19.75 17.04
CA PRO A 66 22.56 20.16 15.67
C PRO A 66 21.45 21.13 15.23
N ASN A 67 21.81 22.41 15.07
CA ASN A 67 20.97 23.38 14.40
C ASN A 67 20.95 23.07 12.89
N VAL A 68 19.81 22.64 12.36
CA VAL A 68 19.64 22.30 10.95
C VAL A 68 18.76 23.36 10.28
N HIS A 69 19.39 24.24 9.51
CA HIS A 69 18.66 25.11 8.58
C HIS A 69 17.96 24.24 7.54
N TYR A 70 16.66 24.46 7.37
CA TYR A 70 15.95 24.06 6.16
C TYR A 70 16.42 24.92 4.99
N ALA A 71 16.46 24.33 3.79
CA ALA A 71 16.46 25.10 2.56
C ALA A 71 15.01 25.48 2.22
N ASP A 72 14.82 26.67 1.67
CA ASP A 72 13.54 27.34 1.62
C ASP A 72 12.49 26.65 0.73
N LEU A 73 11.22 26.81 1.10
CA LEU A 73 10.09 26.65 0.21
C LEU A 73 9.82 28.03 -0.39
N ASP A 74 10.04 28.20 -1.69
CA ASP A 74 9.64 29.43 -2.39
C ASP A 74 8.11 29.57 -2.33
N ILE A 75 7.63 30.61 -1.64
CA ILE A 75 6.22 31.01 -1.59
C ILE A 75 6.14 32.42 -2.16
N ASP A 76 5.57 32.55 -3.36
CA ASP A 76 5.33 33.84 -4.02
C ASP A 76 4.20 34.62 -3.30
N VAL A 77 4.58 35.44 -2.32
CA VAL A 77 3.65 36.34 -1.62
C VAL A 77 3.61 37.71 -2.32
N ASN A 78 2.85 37.79 -3.42
CA ASN A 78 2.56 39.06 -4.09
C ASN A 78 1.54 39.89 -3.29
N TYR A 79 2.01 40.65 -2.28
CA TYR A 79 1.19 41.64 -1.60
C TYR A 79 1.15 42.96 -2.38
N SER A 80 0.05 43.24 -3.07
CA SER A 80 -0.13 44.49 -3.82
C SER A 80 -0.12 45.72 -2.91
N ARG A 81 0.75 46.68 -3.23
CA ARG A 81 1.05 47.86 -2.40
C ARG A 81 -0.02 48.95 -2.49
N GLY A 82 -1.16 48.74 -1.83
CA GLY A 82 -2.21 49.75 -1.68
C GLY A 82 -1.87 50.81 -0.64
N THR A 83 -1.74 52.08 -1.05
CA THR A 83 -1.56 53.23 -0.16
C THR A 83 -2.87 53.97 0.07
N THR A 84 -3.28 54.18 1.33
CA THR A 84 -4.23 55.24 1.72
C THR A 84 -4.04 55.61 3.19
N SER A 85 -4.60 56.75 3.59
CA SER A 85 -4.30 57.47 4.84
C SER A 85 -5.48 57.50 5.83
N GLY A 86 -5.16 57.72 7.10
CA GLY A 86 -6.11 57.94 8.20
C GLY A 86 -6.18 56.75 9.17
N GLU A 87 -6.31 56.93 10.49
CA GLU A 87 -6.19 58.15 11.30
C GLU A 87 -5.91 57.74 12.77
N ILE A 88 -5.76 58.68 13.70
CA ILE A 88 -5.30 58.42 15.09
C ILE A 88 -6.46 58.11 16.03
N HIS A 89 -6.31 57.14 16.94
CA HIS A 89 -6.85 57.23 18.31
C HIS A 89 -6.16 56.26 19.29
N ASP A 90 -5.74 56.77 20.44
CA ASP A 90 -5.22 56.00 21.58
C ASP A 90 -6.35 55.56 22.54
N ASP A 91 -6.16 54.44 23.26
CA ASP A 91 -6.40 54.39 24.72
C ASP A 91 -5.57 53.26 25.39
N ALA A 92 -5.52 53.22 26.73
CA ALA A 92 -4.46 52.61 27.53
C ALA A 92 -4.74 51.22 28.15
N GLY A 93 -3.68 50.53 28.57
CA GLY A 93 -3.76 49.25 29.31
C GLY A 93 -2.39 48.68 29.74
N LEU A 94 -1.88 49.11 30.89
CA LEU A 94 -0.62 48.64 31.53
C LEU A 94 -0.82 47.34 32.35
N PRO A 95 0.24 46.67 32.87
CA PRO A 95 1.69 46.85 32.68
C PRO A 95 2.42 45.55 32.26
N ALA A 96 3.76 45.62 32.13
CA ALA A 96 4.65 44.46 32.07
C ALA A 96 5.64 44.46 33.25
N GLU A 97 6.23 43.31 33.58
CA GLU A 97 7.45 43.27 34.40
C GLU A 97 8.38 42.11 33.99
N ARG A 98 9.67 42.19 34.38
CA ARG A 98 10.77 41.35 33.86
C ARG A 98 11.72 40.88 34.95
N ILE A 99 12.10 39.60 34.86
CA ILE A 99 13.46 39.03 35.07
C ILE A 99 14.28 39.57 36.26
N LEU A 100 14.57 38.69 37.22
CA LEU A 100 15.85 38.68 37.94
C LEU A 100 16.34 37.23 38.15
N ALA A 101 17.66 37.04 38.27
CA ALA A 101 18.31 35.74 38.48
C ALA A 101 19.58 35.90 39.34
N VAL A 102 19.81 34.96 40.28
CA VAL A 102 20.98 34.94 41.19
C VAL A 102 21.46 33.49 41.41
N ASN A 103 22.75 33.29 41.69
CA ASN A 103 23.44 32.00 41.84
C ASN A 103 23.54 31.54 43.31
N GLY A 104 23.95 30.28 43.61
CA GLY A 104 24.34 29.96 45.01
C GLY A 104 24.74 28.54 45.48
N THR A 105 25.75 27.88 44.89
CA THR A 105 26.78 27.03 45.60
C THR A 105 26.45 25.75 46.42
N THR A 106 27.47 24.87 46.52
CA THR A 106 27.61 23.62 47.34
C THR A 106 26.72 22.42 46.93
N GLY A 107 27.13 21.15 47.03
CA GLY A 107 28.46 20.55 47.28
C GLY A 107 28.39 19.21 48.05
N ILE A 108 29.19 18.19 47.69
CA ILE A 108 29.75 17.06 48.49
C ILE A 108 30.40 16.01 47.53
N GLU A 109 31.19 15.09 48.09
CA GLU A 109 32.37 14.42 47.52
C GLU A 109 32.15 13.09 46.75
N GLU A 110 33.27 12.56 46.25
CA GLU A 110 33.46 11.36 45.44
C GLU A 110 33.84 10.14 46.30
N PHE A 111 33.46 8.91 45.90
CA PHE A 111 34.06 7.69 46.45
C PHE A 111 34.17 6.58 45.40
N ILE A 112 35.35 5.94 45.35
CA ILE A 112 35.66 4.84 44.43
C ILE A 112 35.90 3.56 45.23
N THR A 113 35.29 2.46 44.82
CA THR A 113 35.82 1.11 45.11
C THR A 113 35.82 0.28 43.82
N TYR A 114 36.79 -0.62 43.72
CA TYR A 114 37.11 -1.36 42.49
C TYR A 114 37.21 -2.85 42.83
N SER A 115 36.39 -3.67 42.20
CA SER A 115 36.59 -5.12 42.11
C SER A 115 35.98 -5.62 40.82
N GLY A 116 36.54 -6.68 40.25
CA GLY A 116 36.07 -7.21 38.98
C GLY A 116 36.57 -8.62 38.73
N THR A 117 35.83 -9.34 37.89
CA THR A 117 36.19 -10.66 37.38
C THR A 117 35.85 -10.72 35.90
N ASN A 118 36.82 -11.14 35.08
CA ASN A 118 36.62 -11.35 33.66
C ASN A 118 35.80 -12.62 33.40
N THR A 119 34.90 -12.57 32.42
CA THR A 119 34.72 -13.64 31.44
C THR A 119 34.34 -13.01 30.11
N ALA A 120 35.03 -13.39 29.04
CA ALA A 120 34.82 -12.81 27.71
C ALA A 120 34.05 -13.77 26.80
N ALA A 121 33.06 -13.24 26.10
CA ALA A 121 32.45 -13.83 24.91
C ALA A 121 32.26 -12.71 23.88
N ALA A 122 32.52 -13.00 22.60
CA ALA A 122 32.64 -11.95 21.59
C ALA A 122 31.30 -11.24 21.31
N GLY A 123 31.33 -9.91 21.38
CA GLY A 123 30.29 -9.02 20.89
C GLY A 123 30.83 -8.07 19.82
N ASP A 124 29.91 -7.34 19.21
CA ASP A 124 30.10 -6.20 18.29
C ASP A 124 30.85 -6.44 16.96
N ASP A 125 30.05 -6.49 15.88
CA ASP A 125 30.24 -5.57 14.76
C ASP A 125 28.87 -5.14 14.19
N TRP A 126 28.14 -4.36 15.00
CA TRP A 126 26.87 -3.70 14.60
C TRP A 126 27.15 -2.34 13.92
N TYR A 127 26.15 -1.81 13.21
CA TYR A 127 26.15 -0.50 12.52
C TYR A 127 26.80 -0.40 11.14
N HIS A 128 26.44 -1.32 10.25
CA HIS A 128 26.15 -0.96 8.86
C HIS A 128 24.71 -1.35 8.48
N GLU A 129 24.16 -0.74 7.42
CA GLU A 129 22.82 -0.98 6.82
C GLU A 129 21.57 -0.61 7.63
N LEU A 130 21.28 0.70 7.78
CA LEU A 130 19.92 1.20 8.06
C LEU A 130 19.10 1.32 6.75
N GLY A 131 18.73 0.17 6.19
CA GLY A 131 17.96 0.06 4.95
C GLY A 131 16.45 -0.05 5.17
N PHE A 132 15.75 1.08 5.32
CA PHE A 132 14.31 1.10 5.58
C PHE A 132 13.48 0.39 4.49
N SER A 133 12.75 -0.65 4.90
CA SER A 133 11.92 -1.51 4.05
C SER A 133 10.44 -1.28 4.30
N PRO A 134 9.64 -1.10 3.25
CA PRO A 134 8.18 -1.14 3.37
C PRO A 134 7.48 -1.86 2.20
N ASP A 135 6.19 -2.21 2.36
CA ASP A 135 5.56 -3.24 1.51
C ASP A 135 4.04 -3.09 1.22
N PHE A 136 3.69 -3.44 -0.03
CA PHE A 136 2.45 -4.05 -0.55
C PHE A 136 1.15 -3.24 -0.82
N LEU A 137 0.86 -3.10 -2.13
CA LEU A 137 -0.40 -2.81 -2.86
C LEU A 137 -1.45 -1.90 -2.17
N ASP A 138 -1.63 -0.67 -2.65
CA ASP A 138 -2.79 0.22 -2.35
C ASP A 138 -2.72 1.53 -3.18
N ILE A 139 -3.56 1.69 -4.23
CA ILE A 139 -3.76 2.99 -4.93
C ILE A 139 -5.15 3.03 -5.62
N GLY A 140 -5.82 4.20 -5.67
CA GLY A 140 -7.07 4.40 -6.44
C GLY A 140 -7.28 5.80 -7.04
N ASN A 141 -8.04 5.81 -8.15
CA ASN A 141 -8.96 6.83 -8.70
C ASN A 141 -8.53 7.94 -9.69
N PHE A 142 -8.99 7.77 -10.95
CA PHE A 142 -9.80 8.66 -11.87
C PHE A 142 -9.99 10.17 -11.58
N THR A 143 -10.36 11.03 -12.56
CA THR A 143 -11.31 10.79 -13.69
C THR A 143 -11.02 11.65 -14.94
N ALA A 144 -11.64 11.33 -16.09
CA ALA A 144 -11.63 12.14 -17.31
C ALA A 144 -12.98 12.84 -17.55
N GLN A 145 -13.03 13.78 -18.51
CA GLN A 145 -14.26 14.45 -18.97
C GLN A 145 -14.41 14.35 -20.49
N ALA A 146 -15.64 14.46 -20.98
CA ALA A 146 -16.03 14.17 -22.37
C ALA A 146 -16.05 15.42 -23.27
N ASN A 147 -16.17 15.19 -24.58
CA ASN A 147 -16.71 16.16 -25.53
C ASN A 147 -17.87 15.53 -26.31
N LEU A 148 -18.81 16.39 -26.73
CA LEU A 148 -19.98 16.06 -27.53
C LEU A 148 -19.65 16.22 -29.03
N ASP A 149 -20.30 15.44 -29.87
CA ASP A 149 -21.03 15.89 -31.08
C ASP A 149 -21.39 14.69 -31.97
N GLU A 150 -22.69 14.48 -32.23
CA GLU A 150 -23.31 14.51 -33.57
C GLU A 150 -24.80 14.09 -33.53
N SER A 151 -25.53 14.42 -34.60
CA SER A 151 -27.00 14.42 -34.68
C SER A 151 -27.59 13.12 -35.30
N PRO A 152 -28.89 12.83 -35.13
CA PRO A 152 -29.44 11.49 -35.37
C PRO A 152 -29.88 11.20 -36.81
N SER A 153 -30.10 9.92 -37.10
CA SER A 153 -30.91 9.48 -38.26
C SER A 153 -31.88 8.34 -37.90
N GLU A 154 -32.98 8.33 -38.66
CA GLU A 154 -34.14 7.43 -38.70
C GLU A 154 -33.79 5.95 -38.98
N SER A 155 -34.64 4.93 -38.76
CA SER A 155 -35.91 4.78 -38.01
C SER A 155 -36.34 3.30 -37.96
N SER A 156 -37.25 2.90 -37.06
CA SER A 156 -38.35 1.95 -37.33
C SER A 156 -39.24 1.70 -36.10
N THR A 157 -40.56 1.55 -36.33
CA THR A 157 -41.59 1.06 -35.38
C THR A 157 -41.65 -0.47 -35.47
N GLY A 158 -42.14 -1.29 -34.52
CA GLY A 158 -43.09 -1.23 -33.39
C GLY A 158 -43.64 -2.68 -33.20
N PRO A 159 -44.76 -2.98 -32.50
CA PRO A 159 -45.61 -2.17 -31.62
C PRO A 159 -45.69 -2.77 -30.17
N LEU A 160 -46.76 -2.47 -29.41
CA LEU A 160 -46.96 -2.83 -27.99
C LEU A 160 -48.30 -3.56 -27.73
N LEU A 161 -48.36 -4.27 -26.59
CA LEU A 161 -49.58 -4.64 -25.81
C LEU A 161 -50.52 -5.72 -26.44
N PRO A 162 -51.44 -6.36 -25.67
CA PRO A 162 -51.96 -5.98 -24.35
C PRO A 162 -51.86 -7.01 -23.20
N LEU A 163 -52.15 -6.51 -21.99
CA LEU A 163 -52.53 -7.28 -20.80
C LEU A 163 -53.94 -7.87 -20.96
N GLN A 164 -54.20 -9.00 -20.32
CA GLN A 164 -55.57 -9.41 -19.98
C GLN A 164 -55.60 -10.07 -18.59
N VAL A 165 -56.66 -9.78 -17.84
CA VAL A 165 -56.92 -10.30 -16.48
C VAL A 165 -58.02 -11.35 -16.58
N ASP A 166 -57.94 -12.42 -15.80
CA ASP A 166 -59.07 -13.31 -15.53
C ASP A 166 -59.10 -13.75 -14.07
N ALA A 167 -60.28 -14.18 -13.59
CA ALA A 167 -60.63 -14.19 -12.16
C ALA A 167 -61.04 -15.56 -11.58
N ASN A 168 -61.31 -15.56 -10.27
CA ASN A 168 -62.08 -16.59 -9.52
C ASN A 168 -61.41 -17.95 -9.23
N GLY A 169 -60.30 -17.90 -8.46
CA GLY A 169 -60.33 -18.20 -7.02
C GLY A 169 -60.91 -19.52 -6.47
N LYS A 170 -60.10 -20.20 -5.64
CA LYS A 170 -60.48 -21.08 -4.51
C LYS A 170 -59.28 -21.23 -3.57
N SER A 171 -59.42 -20.82 -2.29
CA SER A 171 -59.48 -21.69 -1.09
C SER A 171 -58.18 -22.47 -0.77
N SER A 172 -57.68 -22.55 0.47
CA SER A 172 -58.22 -22.12 1.78
C SER A 172 -57.10 -21.98 2.84
N LEU A 173 -57.42 -21.37 3.99
CA LEU A 173 -56.52 -21.27 5.15
C LEU A 173 -56.04 -22.65 5.65
N GLY A 174 -54.77 -22.70 6.07
CA GLY A 174 -54.20 -23.67 7.02
C GLY A 174 -53.09 -22.97 7.79
N ALA A 175 -53.25 -22.82 9.11
CA ALA A 175 -52.34 -22.00 9.92
C ALA A 175 -51.12 -22.79 10.41
N TYR A 176 -49.92 -22.21 10.29
CA TYR A 176 -48.69 -22.71 10.91
C TYR A 176 -47.82 -21.56 11.46
N ASP A 177 -47.65 -21.61 12.78
CA ASP A 177 -46.65 -21.01 13.69
C ASP A 177 -45.66 -19.94 13.19
N GLU A 178 -45.70 -18.73 13.78
CA GLU A 178 -44.71 -17.65 13.57
C GLU A 178 -43.43 -17.88 14.41
N GLN A 179 -42.55 -18.79 13.97
CA GLN A 179 -41.24 -18.93 14.62
C GLN A 179 -40.25 -17.88 14.10
N ARG A 180 -39.99 -16.85 14.92
CA ARG A 180 -38.88 -15.90 14.73
C ARG A 180 -37.55 -16.66 14.54
N PRO A 181 -36.71 -16.30 13.55
CA PRO A 181 -35.33 -16.74 13.52
C PRO A 181 -34.58 -16.26 14.78
N THR A 182 -34.11 -17.20 15.61
CA THR A 182 -33.29 -16.89 16.78
C THR A 182 -31.95 -16.32 16.32
N VAL A 183 -31.52 -15.19 16.90
CA VAL A 183 -30.26 -14.53 16.53
C VAL A 183 -29.07 -15.42 16.88
N GLN A 184 -28.43 -15.98 15.87
CA GLN A 184 -27.18 -16.72 16.01
C GLN A 184 -26.01 -15.74 15.90
N TYR A 185 -25.13 -15.72 16.91
CA TYR A 185 -24.01 -14.77 16.99
C TYR A 185 -23.06 -14.91 15.80
N LEU A 186 -22.75 -13.79 15.14
CA LEU A 186 -21.96 -13.75 13.89
C LEU A 186 -20.48 -14.16 14.04
N LEU A 187 -19.97 -14.35 15.26
CA LEU A 187 -18.66 -14.95 15.54
C LEU A 187 -18.73 -15.80 16.82
N PRO A 188 -18.07 -16.98 16.87
CA PRO A 188 -18.01 -17.80 18.09
C PRO A 188 -17.00 -17.21 19.10
N ALA A 189 -17.46 -16.91 20.32
CA ALA A 189 -16.64 -16.33 21.37
C ALA A 189 -15.95 -17.39 22.26
N PRO A 190 -14.64 -17.23 22.53
CA PRO A 190 -14.09 -17.58 23.84
C PRO A 190 -13.07 -16.55 24.39
N TRP A 191 -13.18 -15.25 24.04
CA TRP A 191 -12.20 -14.19 24.41
C TRP A 191 -12.81 -12.98 25.18
N LEU A 192 -13.79 -13.17 26.09
CA LEU A 192 -14.53 -12.04 26.69
C LEU A 192 -14.45 -11.92 28.23
N ALA A 193 -13.85 -10.79 28.65
CA ALA A 193 -13.90 -10.09 29.95
C ALA A 193 -13.02 -8.83 29.84
N THR A 194 -13.11 -7.69 30.56
CA THR A 194 -14.08 -6.95 31.44
C THR A 194 -13.30 -5.65 31.79
N LEU A 195 -13.78 -4.41 31.97
CA LEU A 195 -15.03 -3.61 31.91
C LEU A 195 -14.55 -2.12 31.88
N ALA A 196 -15.23 -1.05 31.45
CA ALA A 196 -16.51 -0.77 30.77
C ALA A 196 -16.44 0.65 30.13
N SER A 197 -17.58 1.29 29.80
CA SER A 197 -17.69 2.67 29.26
C SER A 197 -18.25 3.65 30.33
N PRO A 198 -18.17 5.00 30.20
CA PRO A 198 -18.96 5.76 29.19
C PRO A 198 -18.39 7.10 28.60
N LEU A 199 -18.59 7.27 27.28
CA LEU A 199 -19.17 8.42 26.55
C LEU A 199 -18.56 9.87 26.51
N ASN A 200 -18.52 10.38 25.27
CA ASN A 200 -18.82 11.75 24.75
C ASN A 200 -17.94 12.99 25.05
N ILE A 201 -17.57 13.71 23.96
CA ILE A 201 -17.68 15.18 23.78
C ILE A 201 -17.45 15.55 22.28
N PHE A 202 -17.80 16.78 21.86
CA PHE A 202 -17.98 17.22 20.47
C PHE A 202 -16.71 17.71 19.71
N SER A 203 -16.82 17.68 18.38
CA SER A 203 -16.06 18.44 17.35
C SER A 203 -16.42 19.96 17.35
N PRO A 204 -15.75 20.88 16.62
CA PRO A 204 -14.85 20.65 15.47
C PRO A 204 -13.55 21.47 15.38
N GLY A 205 -12.71 21.12 14.38
CA GLY A 205 -11.78 22.05 13.72
C GLY A 205 -10.40 22.22 14.36
N LEU A 206 -9.39 21.54 13.81
CA LEU A 206 -7.98 21.77 14.15
C LEU A 206 -7.05 21.37 12.99
N SER A 207 -5.86 22.01 12.95
CA SER A 207 -4.81 21.81 11.94
C SER A 207 -4.31 20.36 11.90
N THR A 208 -3.87 19.89 10.72
CA THR A 208 -3.21 18.58 10.54
C THR A 208 -1.95 18.40 11.41
N GLN A 209 -1.38 19.48 11.92
CA GLN A 209 -0.28 19.48 12.88
C GLN A 209 -0.73 19.01 14.29
N ASN A 210 -1.94 19.38 14.72
CA ASN A 210 -2.45 19.19 16.08
C ASN A 210 -3.70 18.30 16.11
N ILE A 211 -3.53 17.03 15.72
CA ILE A 211 -4.58 16.02 15.86
C ILE A 211 -4.70 15.61 17.33
N VAL A 212 -5.75 16.08 18.00
CA VAL A 212 -6.17 15.63 19.33
C VAL A 212 -6.56 14.15 19.25
N LEU A 213 -6.14 13.34 20.22
CA LEU A 213 -6.54 11.94 20.32
C LEU A 213 -7.70 11.79 21.30
N SER A 214 -8.47 10.71 21.16
CA SER A 214 -9.54 10.35 22.10
C SER A 214 -9.04 10.30 23.56
N PRO A 215 -9.79 10.83 24.56
CA PRO A 215 -9.34 10.88 25.96
C PRO A 215 -9.04 9.53 26.62
N SER A 216 -9.54 8.42 26.06
CA SER A 216 -9.22 7.05 26.53
C SER A 216 -7.80 6.59 26.18
N PHE A 217 -6.99 7.43 25.55
CA PHE A 217 -5.77 7.03 24.86
C PHE A 217 -4.51 7.61 25.53
N ALA A 218 -3.91 6.82 26.43
CA ALA A 218 -2.63 7.16 27.03
C ALA A 218 -1.51 7.10 25.98
N GLN A 219 -0.76 8.20 25.80
CA GLN A 219 0.38 8.21 24.88
C GLN A 219 1.60 7.57 25.54
N THR A 220 1.89 6.29 25.26
CA THR A 220 3.21 5.71 25.58
C THR A 220 4.19 6.00 24.43
N ALA A 221 5.43 5.53 24.59
CA ALA A 221 6.43 5.62 23.52
C ALA A 221 6.01 4.86 22.25
N ALA A 222 5.30 3.73 22.39
CA ALA A 222 4.91 2.88 21.26
C ALA A 222 3.90 3.57 20.33
N GLU A 223 2.84 4.19 20.88
CA GLU A 223 1.84 4.87 20.07
C GLU A 223 2.37 6.19 19.52
N THR A 224 3.23 6.89 20.27
CA THR A 224 3.94 8.07 19.77
C THR A 224 4.78 7.72 18.54
N GLN A 225 5.52 6.60 18.59
CA GLN A 225 6.28 6.06 17.46
C GLN A 225 5.37 5.62 16.31
N ALA A 226 4.28 4.91 16.59
CA ALA A 226 3.31 4.44 15.60
C ALA A 226 2.63 5.60 14.85
N LEU A 227 2.18 6.62 15.57
CA LEU A 227 1.55 7.80 14.98
C LEU A 227 2.53 8.66 14.20
N HIS A 228 3.80 8.75 14.64
CA HIS A 228 4.84 9.38 13.84
C HIS A 228 5.11 8.60 12.54
N TYR A 229 5.23 7.27 12.63
CA TYR A 229 5.41 6.39 11.46
C TYR A 229 4.23 6.45 10.49
N TYR A 230 3.00 6.53 11.00
CA TYR A 230 1.79 6.71 10.19
C TYR A 230 1.74 8.09 9.51
N LYS A 231 2.08 9.16 10.23
CA LYS A 231 2.08 10.53 9.67
C LYS A 231 3.23 10.82 8.69
N THR A 232 4.19 9.92 8.52
CA THR A 232 5.41 10.18 7.72
C THR A 232 5.77 9.08 6.71
N HIS A 233 5.47 7.80 6.99
CA HIS A 233 5.98 6.67 6.21
C HIS A 233 4.89 5.72 5.71
N PHE A 234 4.02 5.20 6.60
CA PHE A 234 3.04 4.14 6.28
C PHE A 234 2.13 4.42 5.05
N PRO A 235 1.72 5.65 4.72
CA PRO A 235 0.96 5.90 3.51
C PRO A 235 1.84 6.02 2.25
N THR A 236 3.11 6.41 2.38
CA THR A 236 4.03 6.65 1.24
C THR A 236 4.47 5.37 0.52
N ILE A 237 4.19 4.23 1.16
CA ILE A 237 4.56 2.88 0.74
C ILE A 237 3.37 2.20 0.05
N MET A 238 2.17 2.59 0.47
CA MET A 238 0.87 2.35 -0.13
C MET A 238 0.69 3.25 -1.36
N VAL A 239 0.23 4.48 -1.15
CA VAL A 239 -0.14 5.43 -2.21
C VAL A 239 1.03 6.27 -2.73
N THR A 240 0.90 6.71 -3.98
CA THR A 240 1.81 7.65 -4.65
C THR A 240 1.30 9.10 -4.66
N LYS A 241 0.10 9.35 -4.11
CA LYS A 241 -0.49 10.69 -3.95
C LYS A 241 0.32 11.49 -2.92
N ASN A 242 0.28 12.82 -2.99
CA ASN A 242 0.84 13.69 -1.96
C ASN A 242 0.28 13.31 -0.57
N LEU A 243 1.18 13.06 0.39
CA LEU A 243 0.86 12.53 1.71
C LEU A 243 -0.22 13.37 2.42
N ARG A 244 -0.06 14.70 2.41
CA ARG A 244 -0.98 15.67 3.05
C ARG A 244 -2.42 15.50 2.59
N TRP A 245 -2.61 15.21 1.31
CA TRP A 245 -3.89 15.23 0.62
C TRP A 245 -4.49 13.83 0.40
N SER A 246 -3.80 12.78 0.85
CA SER A 246 -4.17 11.38 0.63
C SER A 246 -5.36 10.89 1.48
N THR A 247 -6.03 9.81 1.03
CA THR A 247 -7.07 9.10 1.79
C THR A 247 -6.62 8.71 3.20
N HIS A 248 -5.32 8.41 3.39
CA HIS A 248 -4.77 8.07 4.70
C HIS A 248 -4.86 9.22 5.71
N MET A 249 -4.73 10.47 5.26
CA MET A 249 -4.91 11.64 6.12
C MET A 249 -6.39 11.98 6.32
N VAL A 250 -7.26 11.67 5.36
CA VAL A 250 -8.72 11.72 5.52
C VAL A 250 -9.19 10.71 6.59
N MET A 251 -8.79 9.45 6.48
CA MET A 251 -9.06 8.40 7.49
C MET A 251 -8.55 8.79 8.88
N LEU A 252 -7.34 9.35 8.99
CA LEU A 252 -6.80 9.81 10.26
C LEU A 252 -7.57 11.03 10.84
N ARG A 253 -8.00 11.96 9.99
CA ARG A 253 -8.81 13.13 10.40
C ARG A 253 -10.12 12.69 11.03
N HIS A 254 -10.89 11.83 10.34
CA HIS A 254 -12.18 11.33 10.84
C HIS A 254 -12.04 10.34 12.00
N GLY A 255 -11.08 9.40 11.93
CA GLY A 255 -10.89 8.35 12.92
C GLY A 255 -10.23 8.80 14.23
N SER A 256 -9.63 10.01 14.27
CA SER A 256 -8.83 10.53 15.41
C SER A 256 -9.52 10.45 16.79
N GLN A 257 -10.84 10.63 16.82
CA GLN A 257 -11.63 10.62 18.06
C GLN A 257 -12.19 9.23 18.41
N THR A 258 -12.14 8.27 17.48
CA THR A 258 -12.80 6.96 17.56
C THR A 258 -11.80 5.89 18.01
N PRO A 259 -11.86 5.38 19.26
CA PRO A 259 -10.85 4.48 19.80
C PRO A 259 -10.66 3.21 18.97
N MET A 260 -11.75 2.61 18.46
CA MET A 260 -11.74 1.46 17.54
C MET A 260 -10.78 1.66 16.36
N VAL A 261 -10.89 2.80 15.67
CA VAL A 261 -10.06 3.12 14.51
C VAL A 261 -8.63 3.41 14.93
N MET A 262 -8.42 4.18 15.99
CA MET A 262 -7.07 4.49 16.47
C MET A 262 -6.29 3.26 16.92
N HIS A 263 -6.93 2.33 17.63
CA HIS A 263 -6.34 1.04 18.00
C HIS A 263 -5.93 0.22 16.76
N LEU A 264 -6.79 0.10 15.74
CA LEU A 264 -6.46 -0.70 14.55
C LEU A 264 -5.42 -0.02 13.65
N LEU A 265 -5.48 1.31 13.49
CA LEU A 265 -4.47 2.11 12.78
C LEU A 265 -3.09 1.97 13.42
N ILE A 266 -3.01 2.04 14.76
CA ILE A 266 -1.76 1.88 15.51
C ILE A 266 -1.29 0.43 15.45
N ALA A 267 -2.18 -0.57 15.55
CA ALA A 267 -1.83 -1.98 15.39
C ALA A 267 -1.21 -2.27 14.01
N ALA A 268 -1.82 -1.77 12.92
CA ALA A 268 -1.29 -1.91 11.56
C ALA A 268 0.06 -1.20 11.39
N SER A 269 0.18 0.01 11.94
CA SER A 269 1.42 0.81 11.89
C SER A 269 2.57 0.13 12.65
N LEU A 270 2.32 -0.39 13.85
CA LEU A 270 3.29 -1.12 14.66
C LEU A 270 3.65 -2.48 14.04
N MET A 271 2.69 -3.24 13.50
CA MET A 271 2.99 -4.53 12.85
C MET A 271 3.87 -4.33 11.61
N ASN A 272 3.60 -3.30 10.80
CA ASN A 272 4.41 -2.99 9.61
C ASN A 272 5.81 -2.46 9.98
N LEU A 273 5.90 -1.60 10.99
CA LEU A 273 7.18 -1.15 11.55
C LEU A 273 7.98 -2.34 12.12
N GLY A 274 7.36 -3.19 12.93
CA GLY A 274 7.96 -4.38 13.52
C GLY A 274 8.44 -5.38 12.47
N ALA A 275 7.65 -5.63 11.42
CA ALA A 275 8.05 -6.47 10.29
C ALA A 275 9.30 -5.92 9.58
N SER A 276 9.39 -4.60 9.36
CA SER A 276 10.60 -3.95 8.82
C SER A 276 11.82 -4.08 9.75
N GLN A 277 11.59 -4.33 11.04
CA GLN A 277 12.60 -4.55 12.10
C GLN A 277 12.72 -6.04 12.48
N HIS A 278 12.52 -6.94 11.50
CA HIS A 278 12.68 -8.41 11.66
C HIS A 278 11.68 -9.09 12.62
N TYR A 279 10.53 -8.47 12.86
CA TYR A 279 9.54 -8.79 13.89
C TYR A 279 10.08 -8.63 15.31
N ASP A 280 10.52 -7.41 15.62
CA ASP A 280 10.83 -6.96 16.99
C ASP A 280 9.72 -7.37 17.98
N ALA A 281 10.13 -7.94 19.12
CA ALA A 281 9.20 -8.62 20.02
C ALA A 281 8.23 -7.67 20.73
N ASP A 282 8.71 -6.49 21.12
CA ASP A 282 7.99 -5.51 21.93
C ASP A 282 7.05 -4.69 21.04
N ILE A 283 7.54 -4.19 19.89
CA ILE A 283 6.72 -3.53 18.87
C ILE A 283 5.61 -4.47 18.39
N CYS A 284 5.92 -5.75 18.13
CA CYS A 284 4.90 -6.73 17.76
C CYS A 284 3.96 -7.12 18.92
N SER A 285 4.31 -6.89 20.19
CA SER A 285 3.38 -7.09 21.32
C SER A 285 2.38 -5.94 21.43
N ALA A 286 2.86 -4.70 21.44
CA ALA A 286 2.00 -3.53 21.38
C ALA A 286 1.04 -3.61 20.17
N ALA A 287 1.54 -4.04 19.00
CA ALA A 287 0.69 -4.27 17.82
C ALA A 287 -0.44 -5.30 18.06
N ARG A 288 -0.18 -6.42 18.76
CA ARG A 288 -1.19 -7.42 19.13
C ARG A 288 -2.17 -6.89 20.17
N GLU A 289 -1.70 -6.10 21.13
CA GLU A 289 -2.50 -5.54 22.21
C GLU A 289 -3.47 -4.47 21.70
N HIS A 290 -3.01 -3.53 20.87
CA HIS A 290 -3.90 -2.59 20.18
C HIS A 290 -4.84 -3.31 19.21
N SER A 291 -4.38 -4.35 18.49
CA SER A 291 -5.26 -5.15 17.63
C SER A 291 -6.41 -5.78 18.42
N ARG A 292 -6.12 -6.43 19.55
CA ARG A 292 -7.14 -7.06 20.42
C ARG A 292 -8.16 -6.04 20.93
N ALA A 293 -7.72 -4.87 21.40
CA ALA A 293 -8.62 -3.81 21.86
C ALA A 293 -9.47 -3.23 20.71
N GLY A 294 -8.86 -3.00 19.54
CA GLY A 294 -9.55 -2.50 18.36
C GLY A 294 -10.58 -3.48 17.80
N VAL A 295 -10.27 -4.78 17.75
CA VAL A 295 -11.19 -5.85 17.34
C VAL A 295 -12.34 -6.00 18.33
N TYR A 296 -12.09 -5.90 19.64
CA TYR A 296 -13.17 -5.90 20.64
C TYR A 296 -14.18 -4.76 20.39
N LEU A 297 -13.68 -3.52 20.22
CA LEU A 297 -14.52 -2.35 19.96
C LEU A 297 -15.24 -2.42 18.60
N LEU A 298 -14.63 -3.07 17.60
CA LEU A 298 -15.24 -3.34 16.30
C LEU A 298 -16.40 -4.33 16.40
N ILE A 299 -16.24 -5.40 17.18
CA ILE A 299 -17.32 -6.36 17.45
C ILE A 299 -18.46 -5.68 18.23
N GLU A 300 -18.15 -4.81 19.19
CA GLU A 300 -19.15 -4.01 19.91
C GLU A 300 -19.91 -3.08 18.94
N ALA A 301 -19.20 -2.35 18.07
CA ALA A 301 -19.81 -1.46 17.08
C ALA A 301 -20.70 -2.21 16.06
N MET A 302 -20.26 -3.37 15.54
CA MET A 302 -21.01 -4.17 14.56
C MET A 302 -22.29 -4.81 15.13
N ASN A 303 -22.34 -5.04 16.44
CA ASN A 303 -23.48 -5.63 17.15
C ASN A 303 -24.35 -4.59 17.89
N SER A 304 -24.00 -3.30 17.80
CA SER A 304 -24.79 -2.21 18.41
C SER A 304 -26.18 -2.10 17.80
N SER A 305 -27.16 -1.72 18.62
CA SER A 305 -28.52 -1.37 18.20
C SER A 305 -28.69 0.11 17.83
N ALA A 306 -27.62 0.91 17.92
CA ALA A 306 -27.59 2.30 17.46
C ALA A 306 -27.43 2.40 15.93
N GLU A 307 -27.55 3.61 15.38
CA GLU A 307 -27.21 3.86 13.98
C GLU A 307 -25.71 3.57 13.75
N PRO A 308 -25.33 2.71 12.78
CA PRO A 308 -23.94 2.32 12.60
C PRO A 308 -23.10 3.43 11.96
N ASP A 309 -21.93 3.72 12.53
CA ASP A 309 -20.93 4.54 11.87
C ASP A 309 -20.19 3.72 10.79
N TYR A 310 -20.81 3.64 9.61
CA TYR A 310 -20.27 2.91 8.45
C TYR A 310 -18.85 3.36 8.09
N LEU A 311 -18.54 4.65 8.24
CA LEU A 311 -17.23 5.20 7.87
C LEU A 311 -16.13 4.71 8.81
N ASN A 312 -16.36 4.80 10.12
CA ASN A 312 -15.39 4.31 11.10
C ASN A 312 -15.30 2.78 11.10
N VAL A 313 -16.39 2.04 10.87
CA VAL A 313 -16.35 0.56 10.76
C VAL A 313 -15.59 0.10 9.51
N LEU A 314 -15.82 0.70 8.33
CA LEU A 314 -15.01 0.36 7.15
C LEU A 314 -13.54 0.80 7.31
N THR A 315 -13.27 1.93 7.97
CA THR A 315 -11.88 2.35 8.27
C THR A 315 -11.19 1.35 9.22
N ALA A 316 -11.91 0.84 10.22
CA ALA A 316 -11.45 -0.23 11.09
C ALA A 316 -11.17 -1.53 10.32
N PHE A 317 -12.06 -1.94 9.41
CA PHE A 317 -11.81 -3.09 8.52
C PHE A 317 -10.54 -2.91 7.68
N PHE A 318 -10.34 -1.76 7.04
CA PHE A 318 -9.14 -1.49 6.24
C PHE A 318 -7.84 -1.66 7.06
N PHE A 319 -7.77 -1.09 8.27
CA PHE A 319 -6.58 -1.26 9.11
C PHE A 319 -6.43 -2.69 9.67
N LEU A 320 -7.54 -3.41 9.93
CA LEU A 320 -7.48 -4.81 10.31
C LEU A 320 -6.94 -5.70 9.17
N TYR A 321 -7.34 -5.44 7.91
CA TYR A 321 -6.72 -6.05 6.72
C TYR A 321 -5.21 -5.79 6.68
N LYS A 322 -4.78 -4.52 6.76
CA LYS A 322 -3.35 -4.17 6.72
C LYS A 322 -2.55 -4.80 7.87
N TYR A 323 -3.13 -4.89 9.07
CA TYR A 323 -2.53 -5.60 10.21
C TYR A 323 -2.39 -7.11 9.96
N MET A 324 -3.47 -7.81 9.59
CA MET A 324 -3.45 -9.26 9.35
C MET A 324 -2.58 -9.65 8.15
N ALA A 325 -2.55 -8.80 7.11
CA ALA A 325 -1.71 -8.98 5.93
C ALA A 325 -0.20 -8.92 6.25
N GLU A 326 0.21 -8.33 7.37
CA GLU A 326 1.62 -8.14 7.77
C GLU A 326 2.08 -9.03 8.94
N GLN A 327 1.19 -9.80 9.57
CA GLN A 327 1.58 -10.77 10.59
C GLN A 327 2.60 -11.79 10.06
N LYS A 328 3.55 -12.21 10.90
CA LYS A 328 4.59 -13.20 10.54
C LYS A 328 3.98 -14.53 10.06
N ASN A 329 3.02 -15.03 10.82
CA ASN A 329 2.17 -16.17 10.48
C ASN A 329 0.73 -15.64 10.34
N THR A 330 -0.02 -16.08 9.33
CA THR A 330 -1.44 -15.74 9.19
C THR A 330 -2.28 -16.94 9.62
N ASN A 331 -3.32 -16.73 10.42
CA ASN A 331 -4.34 -17.75 10.69
C ASN A 331 -5.31 -17.79 9.48
N PRO A 332 -5.42 -18.91 8.74
CA PRO A 332 -6.28 -19.00 7.56
C PRO A 332 -7.77 -18.76 7.87
N ASP A 333 -8.29 -19.48 8.87
CA ASP A 333 -9.71 -19.45 9.23
C ASP A 333 -10.14 -18.05 9.68
N ALA A 334 -9.31 -17.38 10.49
CA ALA A 334 -9.58 -16.01 10.96
C ALA A 334 -9.60 -15.00 9.81
N MET A 335 -8.76 -15.17 8.79
CA MET A 335 -8.75 -14.30 7.60
C MET A 335 -10.00 -14.53 6.74
N ILE A 336 -10.43 -15.79 6.57
CA ILE A 336 -11.63 -16.15 5.82
C ILE A 336 -12.89 -15.66 6.55
N GLN A 337 -13.01 -15.89 7.86
CA GLN A 337 -14.11 -15.39 8.69
C GLN A 337 -14.17 -13.85 8.68
N PHE A 338 -13.03 -13.17 8.68
CA PHE A 338 -12.98 -11.72 8.56
C PHE A 338 -13.45 -11.24 7.17
N SER A 339 -12.99 -11.87 6.10
CA SER A 339 -13.46 -11.60 4.73
C SER A 339 -14.99 -11.79 4.60
N GLN A 340 -15.53 -12.83 5.24
CA GLN A 340 -16.97 -13.09 5.32
C GLN A 340 -17.70 -11.98 6.08
N ALA A 341 -17.27 -11.66 7.30
CA ALA A 341 -17.91 -10.65 8.15
C ALA A 341 -17.93 -9.25 7.49
N VAL A 342 -16.90 -8.91 6.72
CA VAL A 342 -16.82 -7.67 5.92
C VAL A 342 -17.85 -7.68 4.78
N CYS A 343 -17.94 -8.79 4.05
CA CYS A 343 -18.94 -8.98 2.98
C CYS A 343 -20.38 -8.92 3.53
N GLU A 344 -20.64 -9.59 4.65
CA GLU A 344 -21.92 -9.60 5.34
C GLU A 344 -22.30 -8.22 5.89
N TYR A 345 -21.34 -7.44 6.41
CA TYR A 345 -21.59 -6.06 6.85
C TYR A 345 -21.99 -5.14 5.69
N VAL A 346 -21.28 -5.22 4.55
CA VAL A 346 -21.62 -4.45 3.34
C VAL A 346 -23.02 -4.80 2.83
N LYS A 347 -23.38 -6.10 2.81
CA LYS A 347 -24.71 -6.59 2.43
C LYS A 347 -25.81 -6.16 3.41
N LYS A 348 -25.61 -6.37 4.72
CA LYS A 348 -26.57 -6.08 5.80
C LYS A 348 -27.05 -4.63 5.77
N TYR A 349 -26.16 -3.71 5.44
CA TYR A 349 -26.44 -2.28 5.36
C TYR A 349 -26.52 -1.73 3.92
N ASN A 350 -26.44 -2.60 2.90
CA ASN A 350 -26.64 -2.27 1.49
C ASN A 350 -25.74 -1.09 1.03
N LEU A 351 -24.48 -1.13 1.49
CA LEU A 351 -23.51 -0.02 1.37
C LEU A 351 -22.95 0.13 -0.05
N ASP A 352 -22.89 -0.98 -0.77
CA ASP A 352 -22.62 -1.07 -2.21
C ASP A 352 -23.63 -0.24 -3.03
N ALA A 353 -24.93 -0.48 -2.87
CA ALA A 353 -25.99 0.27 -3.53
C ALA A 353 -26.16 1.70 -2.96
N LEU A 354 -25.79 1.95 -1.70
CA LEU A 354 -25.68 3.30 -1.16
C LEU A 354 -24.61 4.12 -1.90
N CYS A 355 -23.45 3.53 -2.19
CA CYS A 355 -22.37 4.18 -2.93
C CYS A 355 -22.59 4.23 -4.45
N ALA A 356 -23.29 3.25 -5.04
CA ALA A 356 -23.58 3.21 -6.47
C ALA A 356 -24.60 4.27 -6.91
N LYS A 357 -25.58 4.60 -6.05
CA LYS A 357 -26.71 5.49 -6.39
C LYS A 357 -26.28 6.85 -6.96
N SER A 358 -26.42 6.97 -8.28
CA SER A 358 -26.45 8.26 -8.99
C SER A 358 -27.61 9.14 -8.51
N VAL A 359 -27.38 10.46 -8.52
CA VAL A 359 -28.35 11.49 -8.08
C VAL A 359 -29.68 11.38 -8.83
N LEU A 360 -29.67 10.94 -10.10
CA LEU A 360 -30.90 10.75 -10.89
C LEU A 360 -31.89 9.76 -10.25
N SER A 361 -31.39 8.73 -9.53
CA SER A 361 -32.26 7.74 -8.87
C SER A 361 -33.14 8.33 -7.74
N CYS A 362 -32.71 9.46 -7.17
CA CYS A 362 -33.44 10.18 -6.14
C CYS A 362 -34.50 11.15 -6.71
N VAL A 363 -34.50 11.42 -8.02
CA VAL A 363 -35.42 12.36 -8.68
C VAL A 363 -36.65 11.66 -9.25
N SER A 364 -36.54 10.36 -9.57
CA SER A 364 -37.62 9.56 -10.18
C SER A 364 -38.46 8.74 -9.20
N SER A 365 -38.00 8.55 -7.95
CA SER A 365 -38.68 7.71 -6.97
C SER A 365 -39.69 8.50 -6.13
N THR A 366 -40.97 8.51 -6.53
CA THR A 366 -42.07 9.12 -5.74
C THR A 366 -42.42 8.37 -4.45
N GLU A 367 -41.88 7.17 -4.23
CA GLU A 367 -42.04 6.42 -2.98
C GLU A 367 -41.09 6.94 -1.89
N VAL A 368 -41.57 7.92 -1.12
CA VAL A 368 -40.88 8.44 0.07
C VAL A 368 -40.94 7.42 1.22
N THR A 369 -40.17 6.33 1.09
CA THR A 369 -39.67 5.60 2.26
C THR A 369 -38.40 6.32 2.74
N ALA A 370 -38.41 6.82 3.98
CA ALA A 370 -37.38 7.71 4.51
C ALA A 370 -36.07 6.98 4.87
N ARG A 371 -35.44 6.33 3.89
CA ARG A 371 -34.03 5.90 4.00
C ARG A 371 -33.16 7.14 3.92
N VAL A 372 -32.37 7.41 4.97
CA VAL A 372 -31.49 8.57 5.07
C VAL A 372 -30.47 8.55 3.92
N CYS A 373 -30.60 9.49 2.98
CA CYS A 373 -29.55 9.75 2.01
C CYS A 373 -28.33 10.28 2.76
N LEU A 374 -27.22 9.54 2.77
CA LEU A 374 -25.99 10.05 3.36
C LEU A 374 -25.52 11.30 2.59
N PRO A 375 -24.97 12.31 3.30
CA PRO A 375 -24.26 13.43 2.69
C PRO A 375 -23.23 12.96 1.64
N ARG A 376 -23.14 13.70 0.53
CA ARG A 376 -22.37 13.31 -0.66
C ARG A 376 -20.89 13.06 -0.35
N ASP A 377 -20.27 13.92 0.47
CA ASP A 377 -18.91 13.76 0.99
C ASP A 377 -18.71 12.39 1.70
N LYS A 378 -19.68 11.98 2.51
CA LYS A 378 -19.65 10.68 3.21
C LYS A 378 -19.92 9.51 2.26
N GLN A 379 -20.82 9.65 1.28
CA GLN A 379 -21.08 8.64 0.25
C GLN A 379 -19.81 8.32 -0.54
N GLU A 380 -19.08 9.36 -0.98
CA GLU A 380 -17.82 9.22 -1.73
C GLU A 380 -16.68 8.68 -0.86
N CYS A 381 -16.62 9.06 0.43
CA CYS A 381 -15.63 8.52 1.36
C CYS A 381 -15.91 7.05 1.72
N LEU A 382 -17.17 6.65 1.84
CA LEU A 382 -17.57 5.26 2.02
C LEU A 382 -17.21 4.43 0.78
N ALA A 383 -17.48 4.96 -0.42
CA ALA A 383 -17.13 4.32 -1.69
C ALA A 383 -15.62 4.12 -1.82
N ARG A 384 -14.83 5.13 -1.41
CA ARG A 384 -13.35 5.06 -1.37
C ARG A 384 -12.86 3.94 -0.45
N LEU A 385 -13.46 3.77 0.73
CA LEU A 385 -13.13 2.67 1.63
C LEU A 385 -13.53 1.31 1.04
N ILE A 386 -14.71 1.18 0.42
CA ILE A 386 -15.14 -0.07 -0.24
C ILE A 386 -14.13 -0.47 -1.34
N VAL A 387 -13.71 0.45 -2.20
CA VAL A 387 -12.72 0.20 -3.26
C VAL A 387 -11.34 -0.19 -2.71
N TRP A 388 -10.94 0.35 -1.55
CA TRP A 388 -9.66 0.02 -0.91
C TRP A 388 -9.71 -1.35 -0.20
N ILE A 389 -10.79 -1.64 0.53
CA ILE A 389 -11.01 -2.94 1.17
C ILE A 389 -11.15 -4.05 0.11
N PHE A 390 -11.78 -3.75 -1.03
CA PHE A 390 -11.83 -4.63 -2.20
C PHE A 390 -10.42 -5.08 -2.63
N TYR A 391 -9.44 -4.19 -2.72
CA TYR A 391 -8.06 -4.57 -3.09
C TYR A 391 -7.39 -5.48 -2.05
N GLU A 392 -7.61 -5.23 -0.76
CA GLU A 392 -7.07 -6.10 0.31
C GLU A 392 -7.70 -7.49 0.29
N ASP A 393 -9.00 -7.56 0.00
CA ASP A 393 -9.75 -8.82 -0.08
C ASP A 393 -9.43 -9.60 -1.37
N VAL A 394 -9.21 -8.93 -2.50
CA VAL A 394 -8.62 -9.55 -3.71
C VAL A 394 -7.25 -10.13 -3.40
N ALA A 395 -6.39 -9.37 -2.70
CA ALA A 395 -5.09 -9.86 -2.28
C ALA A 395 -5.19 -11.05 -1.31
N ALA A 396 -6.24 -11.11 -0.46
CA ALA A 396 -6.54 -12.28 0.37
C ALA A 396 -7.01 -13.49 -0.47
N GLY A 397 -7.89 -13.27 -1.45
CA GLY A 397 -8.36 -14.29 -2.39
C GLY A 397 -7.23 -14.91 -3.22
N VAL A 398 -6.26 -14.11 -3.67
CA VAL A 398 -5.05 -14.61 -4.37
C VAL A 398 -4.28 -15.62 -3.52
N ARG A 399 -4.23 -15.40 -2.19
CA ARG A 399 -3.64 -16.30 -1.18
C ARG A 399 -4.53 -17.49 -0.80
N GLY A 400 -5.79 -17.52 -1.24
CA GLY A 400 -6.80 -18.50 -0.81
C GLY A 400 -7.43 -18.22 0.55
N LEU A 401 -7.28 -17.00 1.09
CA LEU A 401 -7.64 -16.63 2.46
C LEU A 401 -8.75 -15.56 2.55
N GLY A 402 -9.55 -15.39 1.49
CA GLY A 402 -10.57 -14.35 1.40
C GLY A 402 -11.09 -14.19 -0.02
N GLY A 403 -11.46 -12.98 -0.41
CA GLY A 403 -12.08 -12.67 -1.69
C GLY A 403 -13.61 -12.75 -1.68
N LEU A 404 -14.25 -12.72 -0.50
CA LEU A 404 -15.71 -12.83 -0.37
C LEU A 404 -16.43 -11.49 -0.60
N LEU A 405 -15.85 -10.36 -0.18
CA LEU A 405 -16.33 -9.04 -0.61
C LEU A 405 -16.00 -8.83 -2.08
N ALA A 406 -14.80 -9.24 -2.52
CA ALA A 406 -14.37 -9.11 -3.90
C ALA A 406 -15.29 -9.85 -4.86
N SER A 407 -15.66 -11.11 -4.56
CA SER A 407 -16.64 -11.87 -5.33
C SER A 407 -18.02 -11.22 -5.34
N HIS A 408 -18.49 -10.73 -4.19
CA HIS A 408 -19.78 -10.03 -4.11
C HIS A 408 -19.82 -8.79 -5.03
N LEU A 409 -18.79 -7.96 -4.99
CA LEU A 409 -18.69 -6.77 -5.84
C LEU A 409 -18.51 -7.13 -7.33
N CYS A 410 -17.74 -8.17 -7.66
CA CYS A 410 -17.51 -8.57 -9.05
C CYS A 410 -18.71 -9.27 -9.72
N ALA A 411 -19.69 -9.75 -8.94
CA ALA A 411 -20.95 -10.28 -9.46
C ALA A 411 -21.79 -9.19 -10.17
N GLU A 412 -21.75 -7.95 -9.67
CA GLU A 412 -22.44 -6.78 -10.23
C GLU A 412 -21.42 -5.75 -10.77
N PRO A 413 -20.79 -6.00 -11.94
CA PRO A 413 -19.66 -5.21 -12.44
C PRO A 413 -20.02 -3.77 -12.81
N GLU A 414 -21.29 -3.50 -13.16
CA GLU A 414 -21.78 -2.15 -13.45
C GLU A 414 -21.90 -1.34 -12.16
N GLN A 415 -22.55 -1.91 -11.13
CA GLN A 415 -22.63 -1.33 -9.78
C GLN A 415 -21.23 -1.08 -9.18
N THR A 416 -20.30 -2.03 -9.33
CA THR A 416 -18.90 -1.85 -8.90
C THR A 416 -18.19 -0.73 -9.66
N ASN A 417 -18.52 -0.51 -10.93
CA ASN A 417 -18.03 0.65 -11.66
C ASN A 417 -18.66 1.97 -11.17
N GLU A 418 -19.94 1.99 -10.77
CA GLU A 418 -20.59 3.15 -10.15
C GLU A 418 -19.98 3.48 -8.77
N ILE A 419 -19.79 2.48 -7.89
CA ILE A 419 -19.09 2.64 -6.61
C ILE A 419 -17.69 3.21 -6.84
N TYR A 420 -16.97 2.68 -7.85
CA TYR A 420 -15.68 3.22 -8.22
C TYR A 420 -15.78 4.70 -8.62
N GLN A 421 -16.71 5.06 -9.52
CA GLN A 421 -16.91 6.43 -9.99
C GLN A 421 -17.30 7.39 -8.86
N CYS A 422 -18.17 6.97 -7.94
CA CYS A 422 -18.50 7.72 -6.72
C CYS A 422 -17.25 7.98 -5.87
N SER A 423 -16.34 7.00 -5.76
CA SER A 423 -15.16 7.15 -4.94
C SER A 423 -14.10 8.14 -5.47
N THR A 424 -14.21 8.66 -6.70
CA THR A 424 -13.10 9.42 -7.34
C THR A 424 -12.92 10.82 -6.74
N THR A 425 -14.00 11.59 -6.66
CA THR A 425 -14.08 12.96 -6.14
C THR A 425 -13.83 13.08 -4.63
N ASN A 426 -13.78 11.97 -3.89
CA ASN A 426 -13.64 11.96 -2.43
C ASN A 426 -12.53 12.87 -1.85
N LEU A 427 -11.37 13.00 -2.50
CA LEU A 427 -10.30 13.85 -1.96
C LEU A 427 -10.65 15.34 -2.06
N GLU A 428 -11.15 15.78 -3.21
CA GLU A 428 -11.68 17.12 -3.43
C GLU A 428 -12.80 17.42 -2.42
N SER A 429 -13.77 16.51 -2.25
CA SER A 429 -14.86 16.65 -1.28
C SER A 429 -14.41 16.68 0.19
N ALA A 430 -13.38 15.91 0.56
CA ALA A 430 -12.91 15.79 1.95
C ALA A 430 -11.98 16.93 2.41
N TRP A 431 -11.34 17.63 1.46
CA TRP A 431 -10.50 18.81 1.72
C TRP A 431 -11.21 20.12 1.36
N GLY A 432 -12.18 20.09 0.43
CA GLY A 432 -12.95 21.26 0.01
C GLY A 432 -12.05 22.38 -0.52
N PRO A 433 -12.28 23.65 -0.14
CA PRO A 433 -11.46 24.78 -0.56
C PRO A 433 -9.97 24.71 -0.19
N ASP A 434 -9.55 23.80 0.70
CA ASP A 434 -8.12 23.56 0.98
C ASP A 434 -7.43 22.75 -0.14
N TYR A 435 -8.18 22.05 -1.02
CA TYR A 435 -7.62 21.13 -2.02
C TYR A 435 -6.96 21.90 -3.18
N PRO A 436 -5.64 21.75 -3.43
CA PRO A 436 -4.97 22.53 -4.47
C PRO A 436 -5.38 22.12 -5.89
N GLU A 437 -5.49 23.10 -6.79
CA GLU A 437 -5.74 22.88 -8.22
C GLU A 437 -4.73 21.89 -8.84
N SER A 438 -3.47 21.93 -8.42
CA SER A 438 -2.43 21.00 -8.86
C SER A 438 -2.66 19.55 -8.42
N GLU A 439 -3.37 19.32 -7.31
CA GLU A 439 -3.76 17.98 -6.87
C GLU A 439 -5.01 17.48 -7.62
N ILE A 440 -5.90 18.39 -8.05
CA ILE A 440 -7.02 18.06 -8.96
C ILE A 440 -6.49 17.63 -10.33
N VAL A 441 -5.56 18.39 -10.91
CA VAL A 441 -4.90 18.03 -12.18
C VAL A 441 -4.16 16.69 -12.06
N ASP A 442 -3.46 16.44 -10.94
CA ASP A 442 -2.80 15.16 -10.68
C ASP A 442 -3.79 13.98 -10.60
N ASP A 443 -4.99 14.15 -10.05
CA ASP A 443 -6.00 13.07 -10.03
C ASP A 443 -6.61 12.82 -11.43
N ILE A 444 -6.80 13.85 -12.24
CA ILE A 444 -7.19 13.73 -13.65
C ILE A 444 -6.09 12.99 -14.46
N GLU A 445 -4.82 13.40 -14.34
CA GLU A 445 -3.69 12.79 -15.06
C GLU A 445 -3.49 11.31 -14.68
N ASN A 446 -3.53 10.99 -13.39
CA ASN A 446 -3.36 9.61 -12.92
C ASN A 446 -4.63 8.78 -13.12
N GLY A 447 -5.73 9.40 -13.54
CA GLY A 447 -7.04 8.79 -13.52
C GLY A 447 -7.17 7.50 -14.34
N PRO A 448 -6.79 7.50 -15.64
CA PRO A 448 -6.89 6.32 -16.49
C PRO A 448 -6.00 5.14 -16.05
N ILE A 449 -4.82 5.40 -15.47
CA ILE A 449 -3.96 4.32 -14.97
C ILE A 449 -4.57 3.65 -13.73
N LEU A 450 -5.29 4.41 -12.91
CA LEU A 450 -5.99 3.90 -11.75
C LEU A 450 -7.25 3.06 -12.10
N LYS A 451 -7.87 3.27 -13.28
CA LYS A 451 -8.88 2.35 -13.83
C LYS A 451 -8.30 0.99 -14.16
N LEU A 452 -7.15 0.97 -14.84
CA LEU A 452 -6.47 -0.27 -15.23
C LEU A 452 -6.19 -1.16 -14.01
N LEU A 453 -5.77 -0.57 -12.87
CA LEU A 453 -5.58 -1.34 -11.64
C LEU A 453 -6.88 -1.96 -11.11
N CYS A 454 -7.99 -1.22 -11.11
CA CYS A 454 -9.28 -1.76 -10.68
C CYS A 454 -9.75 -2.93 -11.54
N GLU A 455 -9.68 -2.78 -12.86
CA GLU A 455 -10.09 -3.84 -13.81
C GLU A 455 -9.16 -5.06 -13.72
N VAL A 456 -7.86 -4.84 -13.48
CA VAL A 456 -6.92 -5.93 -13.16
C VAL A 456 -7.32 -6.66 -11.88
N MET A 457 -7.74 -5.95 -10.83
CA MET A 457 -8.17 -6.58 -9.57
C MET A 457 -9.51 -7.33 -9.71
N MET A 458 -10.45 -6.83 -10.51
CA MET A 458 -11.66 -7.59 -10.87
C MET A 458 -11.31 -8.89 -11.62
N LEU A 459 -10.34 -8.86 -12.54
CA LEU A 459 -9.88 -10.05 -13.23
C LEU A 459 -9.09 -11.02 -12.33
N TYR A 460 -8.37 -10.54 -11.32
CA TYR A 460 -7.84 -11.41 -10.26
C TYR A 460 -8.96 -12.11 -9.49
N THR A 461 -10.07 -11.40 -9.17
CA THR A 461 -11.26 -12.02 -8.54
C THR A 461 -11.82 -13.14 -9.41
N GLU A 462 -12.05 -12.87 -10.70
CA GLU A 462 -12.63 -13.85 -11.63
C GLU A 462 -11.76 -15.11 -11.79
N VAL A 463 -10.42 -14.95 -11.86
CA VAL A 463 -9.49 -16.09 -11.80
C VAL A 463 -9.61 -16.84 -10.46
N ASN A 464 -9.68 -16.12 -9.33
CA ASN A 464 -9.84 -16.72 -8.00
C ASN A 464 -11.19 -17.43 -7.82
N GLU A 465 -12.25 -17.01 -8.51
CA GLU A 465 -13.57 -17.65 -8.50
C GLU A 465 -13.56 -18.97 -9.25
N VAL A 466 -13.10 -18.96 -10.51
CA VAL A 466 -13.00 -20.18 -11.33
C VAL A 466 -12.08 -21.21 -10.68
N CYS A 467 -11.05 -20.78 -9.94
CA CYS A 467 -10.16 -21.66 -9.15
C CYS A 467 -10.71 -22.10 -7.78
N ARG A 468 -11.88 -21.60 -7.35
CA ARG A 468 -12.61 -22.07 -6.16
C ARG A 468 -13.76 -22.99 -6.54
N SER A 469 -14.37 -22.77 -7.71
CA SER A 469 -15.32 -23.69 -8.34
C SER A 469 -14.60 -24.83 -9.10
N SER A 470 -15.37 -25.71 -9.74
CA SER A 470 -14.85 -26.57 -10.79
C SER A 470 -14.51 -25.74 -12.02
N ILE A 471 -13.30 -25.87 -12.56
CA ILE A 471 -12.87 -25.20 -13.80
C ILE A 471 -13.63 -25.82 -14.98
N LEU A 472 -14.28 -25.00 -15.82
CA LEU A 472 -15.02 -25.48 -16.99
C LEU A 472 -14.22 -25.29 -18.29
N VAL A 473 -14.58 -26.06 -19.31
CA VAL A 473 -14.02 -25.93 -20.66
C VAL A 473 -14.33 -24.55 -21.22
N GLY A 474 -13.29 -23.81 -21.61
CA GLY A 474 -13.39 -22.45 -22.15
C GLY A 474 -13.24 -21.31 -21.13
N ASP A 475 -13.18 -21.57 -19.82
CA ASP A 475 -12.99 -20.49 -18.82
C ASP A 475 -11.65 -19.76 -18.99
N SER A 476 -10.58 -20.49 -19.31
CA SER A 476 -9.26 -19.91 -19.57
C SER A 476 -9.31 -18.92 -20.76
N ASP A 477 -10.06 -19.26 -21.80
CA ASP A 477 -10.19 -18.44 -23.02
C ASP A 477 -11.12 -17.25 -22.79
N ARG A 478 -12.22 -17.46 -22.04
CA ARG A 478 -13.17 -16.44 -21.59
C ARG A 478 -12.47 -15.32 -20.79
N ILE A 479 -11.53 -15.70 -19.91
CA ILE A 479 -10.72 -14.75 -19.15
C ILE A 479 -9.62 -14.11 -20.02
N GLU A 480 -8.97 -14.87 -20.91
CA GLU A 480 -7.95 -14.29 -21.82
C GLU A 480 -8.55 -13.23 -22.74
N ALA A 481 -9.75 -13.46 -23.27
CA ALA A 481 -10.47 -12.49 -24.09
C ALA A 481 -10.73 -11.16 -23.35
N LYS A 482 -11.06 -11.22 -22.05
CA LYS A 482 -11.19 -10.03 -21.20
C LYS A 482 -9.84 -9.34 -20.96
N ILE A 483 -8.78 -10.10 -20.69
CA ILE A 483 -7.41 -9.59 -20.52
C ILE A 483 -6.93 -8.86 -21.80
N LEU A 484 -7.14 -9.45 -22.97
CA LEU A 484 -6.74 -8.86 -24.26
C LEU A 484 -7.54 -7.58 -24.57
N LYS A 485 -8.86 -7.57 -24.34
CA LYS A 485 -9.72 -6.38 -24.49
C LYS A 485 -9.31 -5.24 -23.53
N LEU A 486 -8.81 -5.59 -22.34
CA LEU A 486 -8.23 -4.62 -21.40
C LEU A 486 -6.88 -4.08 -21.92
N GLU A 487 -5.98 -4.94 -22.39
CA GLU A 487 -4.68 -4.55 -22.95
C GLU A 487 -4.81 -3.61 -24.15
N GLU A 488 -5.74 -3.91 -25.07
CA GLU A 488 -6.00 -3.10 -26.26
C GLU A 488 -6.52 -1.69 -25.91
N ARG A 489 -7.61 -1.61 -25.13
CA ARG A 489 -8.23 -0.34 -24.71
C ARG A 489 -7.26 0.52 -23.89
N SER A 490 -6.42 -0.09 -23.06
CA SER A 490 -5.47 0.61 -22.19
C SER A 490 -4.06 0.75 -22.78
N ARG A 491 -3.81 0.33 -24.04
CA ARG A 491 -2.47 0.23 -24.69
C ARG A 491 -1.58 1.47 -24.55
N PHE A 492 -2.14 2.67 -24.47
CA PHE A 492 -1.38 3.91 -24.27
C PHE A 492 -0.68 3.95 -22.89
N LEU A 493 -1.29 3.37 -21.87
CA LEU A 493 -0.75 3.26 -20.50
C LEU A 493 0.45 2.32 -20.43
N PHE A 494 0.39 1.18 -21.13
CA PHE A 494 1.52 0.28 -21.32
C PHE A 494 2.72 1.01 -21.95
N ARG A 495 2.45 1.88 -22.93
CA ARG A 495 3.46 2.72 -23.59
C ARG A 495 4.12 3.74 -22.64
N LEU A 496 3.47 4.17 -21.55
CA LEU A 496 4.09 5.04 -20.54
C LEU A 496 5.27 4.35 -19.84
N THR A 497 5.19 3.03 -19.64
CA THR A 497 6.29 2.27 -19.01
C THR A 497 7.56 2.36 -19.86
N THR A 498 7.45 2.28 -21.19
CA THR A 498 8.61 2.34 -22.12
C THR A 498 9.31 3.71 -22.17
N ILE A 499 8.71 4.77 -21.61
CA ILE A 499 9.31 6.10 -21.56
C ILE A 499 10.46 6.09 -20.54
N THR A 500 11.65 6.53 -20.96
CA THR A 500 12.88 6.50 -20.15
C THR A 500 13.21 7.82 -19.44
N THR A 501 12.38 8.85 -19.61
CA THR A 501 12.54 10.19 -19.00
C THR A 501 12.69 10.13 -17.48
N GLN A 502 13.53 11.03 -16.94
CA GLN A 502 13.83 11.18 -15.52
C GLN A 502 13.82 12.67 -15.12
N PRO A 503 13.29 13.04 -13.93
CA PRO A 503 12.56 12.17 -12.99
C PRO A 503 11.25 11.63 -13.61
N ARG A 504 10.77 10.49 -13.11
CA ARG A 504 9.45 9.95 -13.51
C ARG A 504 8.36 10.74 -12.79
N SER A 505 7.29 11.12 -13.49
CA SER A 505 6.09 11.70 -12.87
C SER A 505 5.31 10.66 -12.05
N ARG A 506 4.35 11.11 -11.21
CA ARG A 506 3.45 10.20 -10.47
C ARG A 506 2.74 9.22 -11.41
N LEU A 507 2.24 9.71 -12.54
CA LEU A 507 1.62 8.91 -13.61
C LEU A 507 2.58 7.82 -14.15
N MET A 508 3.85 8.15 -14.41
CA MET A 508 4.84 7.17 -14.89
C MET A 508 5.27 6.14 -13.84
N ILE A 509 5.26 6.52 -12.56
CA ILE A 509 5.50 5.64 -11.41
C ILE A 509 4.32 4.67 -11.22
N ASN A 510 3.10 5.20 -11.29
CA ASN A 510 1.86 4.43 -11.26
C ASN A 510 1.78 3.48 -12.46
N ALA A 511 2.16 3.91 -13.66
CA ALA A 511 2.19 3.06 -14.85
C ALA A 511 3.14 1.88 -14.68
N ASP A 512 4.38 2.09 -14.23
CA ASP A 512 5.32 0.99 -13.95
C ASP A 512 4.70 -0.06 -13.00
N TYR A 513 4.11 0.38 -11.89
CA TYR A 513 3.52 -0.50 -10.88
C TYR A 513 2.26 -1.24 -11.36
N MET A 514 1.28 -0.54 -11.95
CA MET A 514 -0.02 -1.13 -12.28
C MET A 514 0.07 -2.02 -13.52
N VAL A 515 0.88 -1.65 -14.52
CA VAL A 515 1.16 -2.50 -15.69
C VAL A 515 1.94 -3.76 -15.29
N SER A 516 2.84 -3.68 -14.29
CA SER A 516 3.47 -4.90 -13.74
C SER A 516 2.47 -5.83 -13.04
N ASN A 517 1.39 -5.29 -12.44
CA ASN A 517 0.31 -6.11 -11.88
C ASN A 517 -0.60 -6.73 -12.95
N PHE A 518 -0.80 -6.06 -14.09
CA PHE A 518 -1.44 -6.66 -15.28
C PHE A 518 -0.61 -7.83 -15.84
N TYR A 519 0.71 -7.66 -16.02
CA TYR A 519 1.55 -8.77 -16.49
C TYR A 519 1.63 -9.90 -15.45
N ALA A 520 1.62 -9.57 -14.15
CA ALA A 520 1.51 -10.55 -13.08
C ALA A 520 0.20 -11.36 -13.15
N LEU A 521 -0.91 -10.72 -13.55
CA LEU A 521 -2.21 -11.39 -13.73
C LEU A 521 -2.14 -12.44 -14.86
N ARG A 522 -1.46 -12.15 -15.98
CA ARG A 522 -1.29 -13.12 -17.07
C ARG A 522 -0.48 -14.35 -16.62
N ILE A 523 0.59 -14.16 -15.85
CA ILE A 523 1.36 -15.28 -15.25
C ILE A 523 0.53 -16.04 -14.22
N TYR A 524 -0.20 -15.33 -13.35
CA TYR A 524 -1.07 -15.92 -12.33
C TYR A 524 -2.16 -16.79 -12.94
N LYS A 525 -2.87 -16.25 -13.94
CA LYS A 525 -3.89 -16.95 -14.74
C LYS A 525 -3.29 -18.19 -15.40
N PHE A 526 -2.14 -18.09 -16.07
CA PHE A 526 -1.47 -19.28 -16.61
C PHE A 526 -1.23 -20.36 -15.53
N ARG A 527 -0.60 -20.00 -14.40
CA ARG A 527 -0.31 -20.99 -13.33
C ARG A 527 -1.56 -21.56 -12.68
N CYS A 528 -2.67 -20.83 -12.69
CA CYS A 528 -3.97 -21.29 -12.17
C CYS A 528 -4.69 -22.29 -13.08
N PHE A 529 -4.56 -22.16 -14.41
CA PHE A 529 -5.24 -23.03 -15.37
C PHE A 529 -4.36 -24.18 -15.93
N HIS A 530 -3.04 -24.14 -15.71
CA HIS A 530 -2.09 -25.12 -16.25
C HIS A 530 -1.17 -25.70 -15.14
N CYS A 531 -1.80 -26.22 -14.08
CA CYS A 531 -1.12 -26.69 -12.86
C CYS A 531 -0.30 -27.98 -13.02
N ASP A 532 -0.79 -28.97 -13.78
CA ASP A 532 -0.47 -30.37 -13.49
C ASP A 532 0.60 -30.99 -14.38
N GLY A 533 1.62 -31.59 -13.75
CA GLY A 533 2.65 -32.41 -14.40
C GLY A 533 3.68 -31.67 -15.26
N VAL A 534 3.40 -30.42 -15.67
CA VAL A 534 4.25 -29.63 -16.58
C VAL A 534 5.62 -29.31 -15.97
N PHE A 535 6.66 -29.43 -16.78
CA PHE A 535 8.04 -29.05 -16.43
C PHE A 535 8.14 -27.58 -15.98
N ALA A 536 9.12 -27.29 -15.12
CA ALA A 536 9.47 -25.95 -14.62
C ALA A 536 10.23 -25.10 -15.67
N ILE A 537 9.83 -25.19 -16.94
CA ILE A 537 10.33 -24.39 -18.07
C ILE A 537 9.32 -23.27 -18.33
N THR A 538 9.81 -22.03 -18.52
CA THR A 538 8.97 -20.86 -18.85
C THR A 538 8.18 -21.10 -20.15
N PRO A 539 6.83 -21.06 -20.12
CA PRO A 539 6.00 -21.19 -21.32
C PRO A 539 6.13 -19.97 -22.26
N PRO A 540 6.02 -20.14 -23.59
CA PRO A 540 6.02 -19.04 -24.55
C PRO A 540 4.95 -17.97 -24.28
N GLU A 541 3.77 -18.38 -23.81
CA GLU A 541 2.60 -17.53 -23.55
C GLU A 541 2.87 -16.46 -22.48
N VAL A 542 3.67 -16.80 -21.46
CA VAL A 542 4.00 -15.91 -20.34
C VAL A 542 5.36 -15.24 -20.47
N GLN A 543 6.23 -15.69 -21.38
CA GLN A 543 7.59 -15.16 -21.55
C GLN A 543 7.61 -13.64 -21.84
N SER A 544 6.62 -13.12 -22.57
CA SER A 544 6.44 -11.69 -22.83
C SER A 544 6.15 -10.91 -21.53
N SER A 545 5.17 -11.36 -20.75
CA SER A 545 4.77 -10.77 -19.47
C SER A 545 5.90 -10.81 -18.44
N LEU A 546 6.62 -11.93 -18.37
CA LEU A 546 7.78 -12.12 -17.50
C LEU A 546 8.92 -11.17 -17.86
N THR A 547 9.22 -11.04 -19.15
CA THR A 547 10.23 -10.09 -19.66
C THR A 547 9.85 -8.64 -19.32
N ALA A 548 8.57 -8.28 -19.48
CA ALA A 548 8.07 -6.95 -19.18
C ALA A 548 8.18 -6.60 -17.68
N ILE A 549 7.76 -7.48 -16.77
CA ILE A 549 7.89 -7.27 -15.31
C ILE A 549 9.36 -7.01 -14.94
N LEU A 550 10.29 -7.83 -15.44
CA LEU A 550 11.72 -7.70 -15.16
C LEU A 550 12.30 -6.36 -15.68
N GLN A 551 11.99 -5.99 -16.92
CA GLN A 551 12.46 -4.72 -17.51
C GLN A 551 11.88 -3.49 -16.80
N ILE A 552 10.61 -3.54 -16.41
CA ILE A 552 9.97 -2.46 -15.64
C ILE A 552 10.64 -2.36 -14.26
N ALA A 553 10.69 -3.47 -13.51
CA ALA A 553 11.27 -3.51 -12.16
C ALA A 553 12.74 -3.02 -12.14
N GLN A 554 13.57 -3.52 -13.07
CA GLN A 554 14.98 -3.10 -13.19
C GLN A 554 15.12 -1.58 -13.41
N ARG A 555 14.25 -1.00 -14.25
CA ARG A 555 14.22 0.46 -14.49
C ARG A 555 13.75 1.21 -13.26
N SER A 556 12.61 0.84 -12.66
CA SER A 556 12.02 1.55 -11.53
C SER A 556 12.90 1.50 -10.27
N PHE A 557 13.65 0.40 -10.07
CA PHE A 557 14.58 0.27 -8.93
C PHE A 557 15.92 0.99 -9.13
N SER A 558 16.20 1.57 -10.30
CA SER A 558 17.44 2.34 -10.54
C SER A 558 17.41 3.77 -9.98
N VAL A 559 16.27 4.18 -9.40
CA VAL A 559 15.95 5.57 -9.03
C VAL A 559 16.05 5.78 -7.51
N LYS A 560 16.18 7.04 -7.05
CA LYS A 560 16.29 7.44 -5.63
C LYS A 560 15.17 6.90 -4.70
N GLN A 561 14.01 6.51 -5.23
CA GLN A 561 12.86 5.97 -4.48
C GLN A 561 12.86 4.42 -4.45
N GLN A 562 14.03 3.79 -4.53
CA GLN A 562 14.19 2.34 -4.70
C GLN A 562 13.40 1.49 -3.68
N SER A 563 13.39 1.85 -2.39
CA SER A 563 12.68 1.08 -1.34
C SER A 563 11.17 1.08 -1.53
N GLN A 564 10.57 2.27 -1.69
CA GLN A 564 9.14 2.45 -1.95
C GLN A 564 8.66 1.77 -3.25
N MET A 565 9.51 1.64 -4.26
CA MET A 565 9.18 0.91 -5.48
C MET A 565 9.33 -0.61 -5.32
N ILE A 566 10.34 -1.09 -4.60
CA ILE A 566 10.49 -2.52 -4.29
C ILE A 566 9.25 -3.04 -3.52
N GLY A 567 8.76 -2.28 -2.54
CA GLY A 567 7.56 -2.64 -1.76
C GLY A 567 6.29 -2.84 -2.57
N ARG A 568 6.12 -2.06 -3.65
CA ARG A 568 4.97 -2.17 -4.56
C ARG A 568 5.09 -3.33 -5.54
N PHE A 569 6.30 -3.80 -5.81
CA PHE A 569 6.60 -4.83 -6.80
C PHE A 569 6.65 -6.26 -6.25
N GLN A 570 6.45 -6.46 -4.95
CA GLN A 570 6.58 -7.76 -4.29
C GLN A 570 5.79 -8.89 -4.97
N TRP A 571 4.52 -8.66 -5.30
CA TRP A 571 3.69 -9.68 -5.96
C TRP A 571 4.13 -9.95 -7.41
N PRO A 572 4.27 -8.94 -8.31
CA PRO A 572 4.82 -9.15 -9.64
C PRO A 572 6.18 -9.87 -9.67
N LEU A 573 7.10 -9.51 -8.76
CA LEU A 573 8.41 -10.17 -8.64
C LEU A 573 8.28 -11.63 -8.18
N PHE A 574 7.43 -11.90 -7.19
CA PHE A 574 7.21 -13.24 -6.67
C PHE A 574 6.67 -14.18 -7.76
N ILE A 575 5.59 -13.79 -8.44
CA ILE A 575 4.95 -14.63 -9.46
C ILE A 575 5.84 -14.84 -10.70
N ALA A 576 6.57 -13.79 -11.14
CA ALA A 576 7.52 -13.91 -12.24
C ALA A 576 8.74 -14.78 -11.87
N GLY A 577 9.21 -14.71 -10.62
CA GLY A 577 10.39 -15.45 -10.18
C GLY A 577 10.17 -16.93 -9.88
N ILE A 578 8.95 -17.34 -9.53
CA ILE A 578 8.61 -18.79 -9.44
C ILE A 578 8.31 -19.40 -10.81
N GLU A 579 8.13 -18.57 -11.85
CA GLU A 579 7.92 -18.99 -13.24
C GLU A 579 9.20 -18.94 -14.09
N THR A 580 10.17 -18.06 -13.76
CA THR A 580 11.40 -17.95 -14.55
C THR A 580 12.31 -19.17 -14.41
N SER A 581 12.77 -19.70 -15.55
CA SER A 581 13.84 -20.70 -15.62
C SER A 581 15.24 -20.11 -15.35
N ASP A 582 15.42 -18.80 -15.47
CA ASP A 582 16.74 -18.16 -15.38
C ASP A 582 17.21 -17.97 -13.92
N GLY A 583 18.30 -18.67 -13.57
CA GLY A 583 18.93 -18.59 -12.25
C GLY A 583 19.43 -17.20 -11.85
N ILE A 584 19.86 -16.36 -12.81
CA ILE A 584 20.32 -14.99 -12.55
C ILE A 584 19.11 -14.13 -12.14
N HIS A 585 17.98 -14.29 -12.83
CA HIS A 585 16.74 -13.61 -12.45
C HIS A 585 16.15 -14.15 -11.14
N LYS A 586 16.16 -15.47 -10.89
CA LYS A 586 15.80 -16.07 -9.59
C LYS A 586 16.60 -15.43 -8.44
N GLU A 587 17.92 -15.29 -8.59
CA GLU A 587 18.79 -14.69 -7.57
C GLU A 587 18.51 -13.19 -7.38
N TRP A 588 18.43 -12.43 -8.48
CA TRP A 588 18.15 -10.99 -8.42
C TRP A 588 16.83 -10.69 -7.73
N ILE A 589 15.75 -11.42 -8.08
CA ILE A 589 14.43 -11.34 -7.45
C ILE A 589 14.52 -11.60 -5.95
N ARG A 590 15.28 -12.61 -5.52
CA ARG A 590 15.47 -12.94 -4.09
C ARG A 590 16.02 -11.76 -3.29
N THR A 591 16.90 -10.93 -3.86
CA THR A 591 17.39 -9.72 -3.19
C THR A 591 16.34 -8.61 -3.02
N LYS A 592 15.26 -8.66 -3.81
CA LYS A 592 14.17 -7.66 -3.87
C LYS A 592 12.90 -8.09 -3.15
N LEU A 593 12.68 -9.38 -2.90
CA LEU A 593 11.60 -9.82 -2.01
C LEU A 593 11.94 -9.45 -0.55
N LYS A 594 11.18 -8.50 0.01
CA LYS A 594 11.38 -7.94 1.36
C LYS A 594 10.39 -8.49 2.37
N LYS A 595 9.14 -8.73 1.98
CA LYS A 595 8.18 -9.51 2.78
C LYS A 595 8.78 -10.86 3.17
N THR A 596 9.01 -11.07 4.46
CA THR A 596 9.57 -12.33 4.99
C THR A 596 8.76 -13.54 4.51
N ARG A 597 7.43 -13.45 4.54
CA ARG A 597 6.52 -14.53 4.10
C ARG A 597 6.72 -14.88 2.62
N LEU A 598 6.81 -13.88 1.74
CA LEU A 598 7.06 -14.09 0.32
C LEU A 598 8.48 -14.60 0.05
N SER A 599 9.49 -14.09 0.76
CA SER A 599 10.89 -14.52 0.60
C SER A 599 11.10 -15.98 1.05
N CYS A 600 10.52 -16.37 2.19
CA CYS A 600 10.49 -17.76 2.65
C CYS A 600 9.73 -18.68 1.68
N ALA A 601 8.53 -18.28 1.25
CA ALA A 601 7.75 -19.05 0.29
C ALA A 601 8.47 -19.21 -1.06
N PHE A 602 9.08 -18.13 -1.55
CA PHE A 602 9.87 -18.12 -2.78
C PHE A 602 11.03 -19.11 -2.74
N LYS A 603 11.82 -19.08 -1.66
CA LYS A 603 12.90 -20.04 -1.46
C LYS A 603 12.37 -21.48 -1.45
N ARG A 604 11.29 -21.74 -0.70
CA ARG A 604 10.70 -23.08 -0.57
C ARG A 604 10.11 -23.61 -1.88
N ILE A 605 9.46 -22.76 -2.67
CA ILE A 605 8.92 -23.11 -3.99
C ILE A 605 10.06 -23.46 -4.95
N LEU A 606 11.12 -22.64 -5.00
CA LEU A 606 12.30 -22.95 -5.82
C LEU A 606 12.97 -24.28 -5.39
N GLU A 607 13.14 -24.51 -4.08
CA GLU A 607 13.66 -25.79 -3.56
C GLU A 607 12.84 -27.01 -4.02
N ILE A 608 11.52 -26.88 -4.26
CA ILE A 608 10.67 -27.97 -4.74
C ILE A 608 10.76 -28.10 -6.27
N GLN A 609 10.67 -26.98 -7.00
CA GLN A 609 10.75 -26.99 -8.47
C GLN A 609 12.13 -27.49 -8.96
N ASP A 610 13.22 -27.05 -8.32
CA ASP A 610 14.58 -27.43 -8.67
C ASP A 610 14.89 -28.90 -8.29
N LYS A 611 14.18 -29.50 -7.34
CA LYS A 611 14.28 -30.94 -6.98
C LYS A 611 13.42 -31.87 -7.82
N THR A 612 12.25 -31.41 -8.26
CA THR A 612 11.26 -32.24 -8.98
C THR A 612 11.30 -32.06 -10.50
N GLY A 613 11.90 -30.97 -10.99
CA GLY A 613 11.83 -30.54 -12.38
C GLY A 613 10.45 -30.05 -12.83
N ARG A 614 9.46 -30.01 -11.92
CA ARG A 614 8.05 -29.68 -12.19
C ARG A 614 7.65 -28.34 -11.59
N ARG A 615 6.65 -27.69 -12.18
CA ARG A 615 6.05 -26.47 -11.63
C ARG A 615 5.26 -26.80 -10.35
N VAL A 616 5.40 -25.97 -9.31
CA VAL A 616 4.56 -26.09 -8.09
C VAL A 616 3.18 -25.50 -8.38
N SER A 617 2.13 -26.30 -8.15
CA SER A 617 0.74 -25.92 -8.40
C SER A 617 0.28 -24.78 -7.47
N MET A 618 -0.67 -23.97 -7.93
CA MET A 618 -1.11 -22.80 -7.16
C MET A 618 -1.75 -23.12 -5.79
N PRO A 619 -2.46 -24.25 -5.57
CA PRO A 619 -2.85 -24.68 -4.23
C PRO A 619 -1.66 -24.86 -3.27
N LEU A 620 -0.57 -25.49 -3.71
CA LEU A 620 0.63 -25.68 -2.90
C LEU A 620 1.42 -24.36 -2.71
N VAL A 621 1.43 -23.47 -3.71
CA VAL A 621 1.93 -22.08 -3.53
C VAL A 621 1.17 -21.36 -2.41
N ARG A 622 -0.18 -21.43 -2.42
CA ARG A 622 -1.03 -20.82 -1.39
C ARG A 622 -0.74 -21.39 0.00
N GLN A 623 -0.65 -22.72 0.14
CA GLN A 623 -0.31 -23.37 1.41
C GLN A 623 1.06 -22.92 1.96
N ILE A 624 2.10 -22.96 1.12
CA ILE A 624 3.46 -22.51 1.48
C ILE A 624 3.44 -21.02 1.88
N MET A 625 2.65 -20.19 1.21
CA MET A 625 2.48 -18.77 1.55
C MET A 625 1.71 -18.51 2.86
N CYS A 626 0.98 -19.49 3.41
CA CYS A 626 0.32 -19.38 4.72
C CYS A 626 1.26 -19.71 5.89
N GLY A 627 2.37 -20.41 5.62
CA GLY A 627 3.34 -20.84 6.63
C GLY A 627 3.21 -22.31 7.05
N GLU A 628 2.32 -23.09 6.42
CA GLU A 628 2.13 -24.53 6.65
C GLU A 628 3.28 -25.36 6.07
N GLY A 629 4.48 -25.21 6.64
CA GLY A 629 5.70 -25.90 6.18
C GLY A 629 6.07 -27.16 6.97
N ALA A 630 5.29 -27.56 7.97
CA ALA A 630 5.71 -28.52 9.01
C ALA A 630 5.20 -29.96 8.85
N ALA A 631 4.18 -30.20 8.00
CA ALA A 631 3.41 -31.45 8.00
C ALA A 631 3.28 -32.14 6.62
N LEU A 632 4.37 -32.20 5.85
CA LEU A 632 4.46 -33.00 4.62
C LEU A 632 5.54 -34.10 4.72
N THR A 633 5.45 -34.90 5.78
CA THR A 633 6.07 -36.23 5.85
C THR A 633 5.03 -37.30 5.55
N GLY A 634 5.01 -37.81 4.31
CA GLY A 634 4.33 -39.08 3.97
C GLY A 634 3.10 -39.04 3.05
N GLY A 635 2.65 -37.86 2.58
CA GLY A 635 1.41 -37.76 1.79
C GLY A 635 1.53 -38.01 0.28
N GLU A 636 2.55 -37.46 -0.39
CA GLU A 636 2.55 -37.29 -1.87
C GLU A 636 2.85 -38.55 -2.71
N HIS A 637 2.85 -39.75 -2.11
CA HIS A 637 3.19 -41.00 -2.80
C HIS A 637 2.02 -41.81 -3.37
N GLN A 638 0.75 -41.34 -3.21
CA GLN A 638 -0.45 -42.11 -3.60
C GLN A 638 -1.37 -41.44 -4.64
N LEU A 639 -0.96 -40.34 -5.28
CA LEU A 639 -1.74 -39.65 -6.33
C LEU A 639 -1.01 -39.54 -7.69
N LEU A 640 -0.18 -40.53 -8.02
CA LEU A 640 0.36 -40.71 -9.37
C LEU A 640 -0.05 -42.10 -9.90
N PRO A 641 -0.75 -42.18 -11.06
CA PRO A 641 -1.01 -43.46 -11.71
C PRO A 641 0.30 -44.15 -12.07
N SER A 642 0.50 -45.37 -11.57
CA SER A 642 1.71 -46.16 -11.84
C SER A 642 1.78 -46.53 -13.30
N THR A 643 2.72 -45.96 -14.05
CA THR A 643 3.04 -46.42 -15.41
C THR A 643 3.67 -47.81 -15.33
N MET A 644 2.86 -48.84 -15.53
CA MET A 644 3.30 -50.23 -15.62
C MET A 644 4.13 -50.43 -16.90
N ALA A 645 5.42 -50.11 -16.82
CA ALA A 645 6.42 -50.57 -17.76
C ALA A 645 6.84 -51.99 -17.34
N ASP A 646 6.12 -53.00 -17.85
CA ASP A 646 6.54 -54.39 -17.75
C ASP A 646 6.63 -54.98 -19.17
N GLY A 647 7.81 -55.53 -19.50
CA GLY A 647 8.16 -55.96 -20.84
C GLY A 647 8.64 -57.40 -20.82
N SER A 648 7.86 -58.31 -21.41
CA SER A 648 8.22 -59.75 -21.48
C SER A 648 7.48 -60.52 -22.58
N ARG A 649 7.78 -60.22 -23.85
CA ARG A 649 8.11 -61.18 -24.94
C ARG A 649 8.20 -60.51 -26.30
#